data_AF-A0A1Q6R0F5-F1
#
_entry.id   AF-A0A1Q6R0F5-F1
#
_cell.length_a   1.000
_cell.length_b   1.000
_cell.length_c   1.000
_cell.angle_alpha   90.00
_cell.angle_beta   90.00
_cell.angle_gamma   90.00
#
_symmetry.space_group_name_H-M   'P 1'
#
loop_
_entity.id
_entity.type
_entity.pdbx_description
1 polymer ?
#
loop_
_entity_poly.entity_id
_entity_poly.type
_entity_poly.pdbx_seq_one_letter_code
_entity_poly.pdbx_strand_id
1 'polypeptide(L)'
;MNRGFYPRLAWAGIKQTRRLSLPYLLTCTGVTAVFYILMGILMGLSVSSVLPQMSGGRSTALIMSLGSMVIAFFALIFLFYTHSFLIRRRSREFGLYNVLGMGKGNIARVLLWETLLSCGATTLIGLALGILLSKLAEAALLNLLHLQIAYTFTVSIPSLLVTLGLFAAIHALIFLRSLWELHRVSAVALLRSESVGEKPPRARWALAVLGIALLGGAYWLAVSIREPLAALTWFFVAVIMVIVGTYLLFIAGSVALCRMLQKNPRYYYQPRHFVSISSMAYRMKRNGAGLASICVLATMVLVMLSSTTCMYYGVEDALHQRYPRDIGVECYFGDRLDQMDEAHLDILRAAVADAADAMGSSRDNVQDYRAAWLYGILTPDGALRSASDSGGPASEMTRVTLISLPDYNALTGTELTLSDGEVYVYGHRMTYTAPRFTVGDTTWRVKSLLDRCAVNGASAADVTPSLYVVVPDFESAARLLLDLSANSDLSVQLRWYYQFDSDLPDDAQHSGSASYEEGGTPRNLTDALELALYNVYAETGLTTGWEVESLAANRSDFYGAYGVFFLGIMLSVVFSLAAVSIIYYKQVCEGYEDQSRFAIMQKVGMTKQDIRRSINSQLLTVFFLPMALSGVHLCFAFPFIHKLLLLFNLSNTSLLIGTTVVCYVAFALLYTLAYKLTSNAYYHIVSGAAERE
;
A
#
# COMPACT_ATOMS: atom_id res chain seq x y z
N MET A 1 48.41 -11.33 25.35
CA MET A 1 47.84 -10.90 24.05
C MET A 1 47.41 -9.45 24.14
N ASN A 2 47.89 -8.57 23.26
CA ASN A 2 47.56 -7.14 23.27
C ASN A 2 46.03 -6.92 23.20
N ARG A 3 45.49 -6.00 24.02
CA ARG A 3 44.05 -5.68 24.08
C ARG A 3 43.45 -5.28 22.72
N GLY A 4 44.27 -4.79 21.79
CA GLY A 4 43.87 -4.39 20.43
C GLY A 4 43.94 -5.47 19.34
N PHE A 5 44.25 -6.73 19.66
CA PHE A 5 44.40 -7.78 18.63
C PHE A 5 43.09 -8.09 17.89
N TYR A 6 42.00 -8.35 18.63
CA TYR A 6 40.71 -8.72 18.02
C TYR A 6 40.05 -7.59 17.20
N PRO A 7 40.02 -6.32 17.66
CA PRO A 7 39.51 -5.21 16.85
C PRO A 7 40.29 -5.00 15.54
N ARG A 8 41.63 -5.15 15.57
CA ARG A 8 42.45 -5.03 14.37
C ARG A 8 42.18 -6.15 13.37
N LEU A 9 42.04 -7.38 13.86
CA LEU A 9 41.72 -8.53 13.02
C LEU A 9 40.32 -8.39 12.41
N ALA A 10 39.34 -7.94 13.20
CA ALA A 10 37.99 -7.62 12.75
C ALA A 10 37.98 -6.58 11.61
N TRP A 11 38.67 -5.45 11.81
CA TRP A 11 38.77 -4.40 10.80
C TRP A 11 39.49 -4.88 9.52
N ALA A 12 40.58 -5.63 9.66
CA ALA A 12 41.29 -6.22 8.54
C ALA A 12 40.38 -7.19 7.76
N GLY A 13 39.59 -7.99 8.46
CA GLY A 13 38.59 -8.90 7.88
C GLY A 13 37.55 -8.15 7.04
N ILE A 14 36.95 -7.08 7.57
CA ILE A 14 35.98 -6.24 6.84
C ILE A 14 36.64 -5.62 5.59
N LYS A 15 37.87 -5.11 5.70
CA LYS A 15 38.60 -4.50 4.58
C LYS A 15 38.95 -5.51 3.50
N GLN A 16 39.38 -6.71 3.88
CA GLN A 16 39.73 -7.79 2.96
C GLN A 16 38.49 -8.32 2.21
N THR A 17 37.33 -8.32 2.89
CA THR A 17 36.05 -8.75 2.32
C THR A 17 35.20 -7.60 1.78
N ARG A 18 35.76 -6.41 1.52
CA ARG A 18 35.00 -5.19 1.15
C ARG A 18 33.98 -5.35 0.02
N ARG A 19 34.29 -6.16 -1.01
CA ARG A 19 33.36 -6.43 -2.12
C ARG A 19 32.09 -7.12 -1.65
N LEU A 20 32.20 -7.93 -0.61
CA LEU A 20 31.05 -8.53 0.05
C LEU A 20 30.49 -7.60 1.12
N SER A 21 31.30 -6.93 1.93
CA SER A 21 30.76 -6.22 3.11
C SER A 21 30.07 -4.91 2.75
N LEU A 22 30.50 -4.23 1.68
CA LEU A 22 30.04 -2.87 1.33
C LEU A 22 28.52 -2.76 1.05
N PRO A 23 27.87 -3.61 0.24
CA PRO A 23 26.43 -3.48 -0.03
C PRO A 23 25.55 -3.65 1.22
N TYR A 24 25.93 -4.53 2.14
CA TYR A 24 25.25 -4.74 3.43
C TYR A 24 25.37 -3.49 4.28
N LEU A 25 26.59 -2.94 4.40
CA LEU A 25 26.80 -1.71 5.16
C LEU A 25 26.00 -0.55 4.56
N LEU A 26 26.01 -0.39 3.23
CA LEU A 26 25.21 0.64 2.54
C LEU A 26 23.70 0.46 2.76
N THR A 27 23.20 -0.76 2.71
CA THR A 27 21.77 -0.99 2.94
C THR A 27 21.40 -0.76 4.39
N CYS A 28 22.23 -1.21 5.34
CA CYS A 28 22.02 -0.95 6.76
C CYS A 28 21.99 0.57 7.01
N THR A 29 22.95 1.32 6.47
CA THR A 29 22.98 2.78 6.52
C THR A 29 21.72 3.41 5.91
N GLY A 30 21.28 2.96 4.73
CA GLY A 30 20.08 3.49 4.07
C GLY A 30 18.80 3.21 4.85
N VAL A 31 18.62 1.99 5.35
CA VAL A 31 17.47 1.60 6.17
C VAL A 31 17.46 2.38 7.50
N THR A 32 18.62 2.57 8.13
CA THR A 32 18.76 3.42 9.32
C THR A 32 18.40 4.87 9.03
N ALA A 33 18.88 5.42 7.92
CA ALA A 33 18.57 6.79 7.52
C ALA A 33 17.07 6.99 7.31
N VAL A 34 16.41 6.11 6.54
CA VAL A 34 14.96 6.23 6.28
C VAL A 34 14.14 6.00 7.55
N PHE A 35 14.51 5.03 8.39
CA PHE A 35 13.84 4.83 9.68
C PHE A 35 13.95 6.08 10.57
N TYR A 36 15.14 6.69 10.65
CA TYR A 36 15.31 7.95 11.36
C TYR A 36 14.47 9.08 10.77
N ILE A 37 14.40 9.19 9.43
CA ILE A 37 13.57 10.22 8.77
C ILE A 37 12.10 10.08 9.17
N LEU A 38 11.53 8.87 9.10
CA LEU A 38 10.13 8.64 9.48
C LEU A 38 9.88 8.91 10.96
N MET A 39 10.77 8.42 11.85
CA MET A 39 10.66 8.68 13.29
C MET A 39 10.87 10.16 13.62
N GLY A 40 11.77 10.83 12.91
CA GLY A 40 12.05 12.25 13.03
C GLY A 40 10.84 13.10 12.67
N ILE A 41 10.12 12.74 11.61
CA ILE A 41 8.86 13.40 11.21
C ILE A 41 7.78 13.12 12.27
N LEU A 42 7.59 11.86 12.66
CA LEU A 42 6.59 11.45 13.66
C LEU A 42 6.80 12.14 15.01
N MET A 43 8.01 12.13 15.55
CA MET A 43 8.30 12.70 16.87
C MET A 43 8.59 14.21 16.80
N GLY A 44 9.06 14.72 15.65
CA GLY A 44 9.41 16.12 15.46
C GLY A 44 8.19 17.00 15.21
N LEU A 45 7.25 16.57 14.37
CA LEU A 45 6.06 17.35 14.03
C LEU A 45 4.82 16.92 14.83
N SER A 46 4.69 15.64 15.21
CA SER A 46 3.50 15.20 15.96
C SER A 46 3.57 15.53 17.46
N VAL A 47 4.77 15.54 18.07
CA VAL A 47 4.93 15.85 19.49
C VAL A 47 5.08 17.35 19.74
N SER A 48 5.58 18.13 18.77
CA SER A 48 5.67 19.60 18.86
C SER A 48 4.34 20.32 18.63
N SER A 49 3.22 19.60 18.65
CA SER A 49 1.84 20.08 18.42
C SER A 49 1.50 20.60 17.02
N VAL A 50 2.45 20.61 16.08
CA VAL A 50 2.21 21.08 14.71
C VAL A 50 1.24 20.14 13.96
N LEU A 51 1.57 18.86 13.76
CA LEU A 51 0.69 17.93 13.03
C LEU A 51 -0.70 17.74 13.67
N PRO A 52 -0.86 17.56 15.00
CA PRO A 52 -2.18 17.30 15.56
C PRO A 52 -3.14 18.49 15.50
N GLN A 53 -2.62 19.71 15.34
CA GLN A 53 -3.42 20.94 15.17
C GLN A 53 -3.79 21.20 13.71
N MET A 54 -3.34 20.36 12.78
CA MET A 54 -3.57 20.52 11.35
C MET A 54 -4.66 19.57 10.87
N SER A 55 -5.51 20.06 9.96
CA SER A 55 -6.42 19.23 9.16
C SER A 55 -5.63 18.08 8.51
N GLY A 56 -6.14 16.85 8.65
CA GLY A 56 -5.46 15.62 8.21
C GLY A 56 -4.16 15.22 8.96
N GLY A 57 -3.67 16.01 9.92
CA GLY A 57 -2.35 15.78 10.52
C GLY A 57 -2.30 14.63 11.54
N ARG A 58 -3.40 14.35 12.26
CA ARG A 58 -3.54 13.13 13.07
C ARG A 58 -3.49 11.87 12.21
N SER A 59 -4.17 11.88 11.06
CA SER A 59 -4.15 10.77 10.09
C SER A 59 -2.75 10.57 9.54
N THR A 60 -2.06 11.66 9.16
CA THR A 60 -0.67 11.61 8.70
C THR A 60 0.26 11.02 9.75
N ALA A 61 0.11 11.39 11.03
CA ALA A 61 0.90 10.82 12.12
C ALA A 61 0.68 9.30 12.29
N LEU A 62 -0.57 8.84 12.20
CA LEU A 62 -0.89 7.41 12.23
C LEU A 62 -0.26 6.66 11.06
N ILE A 63 -0.32 7.23 9.85
CA ILE A 63 0.30 6.66 8.65
C ILE A 63 1.83 6.56 8.84
N MET A 64 2.49 7.62 9.32
CA MET A 64 3.94 7.60 9.60
C MET A 64 4.32 6.57 10.66
N SER A 65 3.50 6.41 11.71
CA SER A 65 3.70 5.41 12.76
C SER A 65 3.64 3.99 12.19
N LEU A 66 2.59 3.67 11.42
CA LEU A 66 2.45 2.38 10.76
C LEU A 66 3.62 2.11 9.81
N GLY A 67 3.98 3.10 9.01
CA GLY A 67 5.13 3.06 8.11
C GLY A 67 6.45 2.74 8.80
N SER A 68 6.71 3.37 9.94
CA SER A 68 7.91 3.14 10.74
C SER A 68 7.94 1.72 11.31
N MET A 69 6.79 1.18 11.75
CA MET A 69 6.66 -0.21 12.20
C MET A 69 6.97 -1.19 11.06
N VAL A 70 6.46 -0.93 9.85
CA VAL A 70 6.74 -1.74 8.66
C VAL A 70 8.24 -1.73 8.36
N ILE A 71 8.90 -0.57 8.35
CA ILE A 71 10.35 -0.49 8.13
C ILE A 71 11.11 -1.25 9.22
N ALA A 72 10.75 -1.14 10.49
CA ALA A 72 11.43 -1.88 11.56
C ALA A 72 11.33 -3.40 11.38
N PHE A 73 10.15 -3.90 11.02
CA PHE A 73 9.91 -5.31 10.75
C PHE A 73 10.74 -5.82 9.56
N PHE A 74 10.72 -5.09 8.44
CA PHE A 74 11.50 -5.47 7.26
C PHE A 74 13.00 -5.29 7.46
N ALA A 75 13.45 -4.29 8.21
CA ALA A 75 14.85 -4.11 8.57
C ALA A 75 15.38 -5.34 9.31
N LEU A 76 14.62 -5.87 10.28
CA LEU A 76 14.98 -7.09 11.00
C LEU A 76 15.15 -8.27 10.03
N ILE A 77 14.13 -8.58 9.23
CA ILE A 77 14.15 -9.72 8.30
C ILE A 77 15.28 -9.57 7.28
N PHE A 78 15.42 -8.39 6.68
CA PHE A 78 16.37 -8.12 5.62
C PHE A 78 17.82 -8.17 6.11
N LEU A 79 18.12 -7.54 7.25
CA LEU A 79 19.47 -7.56 7.80
C LEU A 79 19.86 -8.97 8.27
N PHE A 80 18.92 -9.73 8.84
CA PHE A 80 19.11 -11.16 9.13
C PHE A 80 19.41 -11.99 7.88
N TYR A 81 18.67 -11.75 6.81
CA TYR A 81 18.82 -12.45 5.55
C TYR A 81 20.20 -12.15 4.95
N THR A 82 20.54 -10.87 4.79
CA THR A 82 21.80 -10.44 4.18
C THR A 82 23.01 -10.87 5.01
N HIS A 83 22.93 -10.77 6.34
CA HIS A 83 23.99 -11.24 7.22
C HIS A 83 24.24 -12.76 7.08
N SER A 84 23.19 -13.55 6.84
CA SER A 84 23.35 -15.00 6.63
C SER A 84 24.20 -15.36 5.41
N PHE A 85 24.32 -14.46 4.41
CA PHE A 85 25.26 -14.64 3.30
C PHE A 85 26.70 -14.32 3.69
N LEU A 86 26.90 -13.23 4.45
CA LEU A 86 28.22 -12.83 4.91
C LEU A 86 28.85 -13.93 5.78
N ILE A 87 28.10 -14.46 6.74
CA ILE A 87 28.62 -15.49 7.67
C ILE A 87 28.95 -16.80 6.95
N ARG A 88 28.13 -17.23 5.98
CA ARG A 88 28.37 -18.46 5.20
C ARG A 88 29.71 -18.43 4.50
N ARG A 89 30.09 -17.29 3.93
CA ARG A 89 31.38 -17.17 3.23
C ARG A 89 32.56 -17.04 4.19
N ARG A 90 32.37 -16.32 5.30
CA ARG A 90 33.39 -16.14 6.34
C ARG A 90 33.63 -17.37 7.20
N SER A 91 32.69 -18.32 7.18
CA SER A 91 32.85 -19.62 7.81
C SER A 91 34.14 -20.34 7.37
N ARG A 92 34.59 -20.17 6.12
CA ARG A 92 35.88 -20.69 5.62
C ARG A 92 37.09 -20.04 6.31
N GLU A 93 37.06 -18.73 6.49
CA GLU A 93 38.11 -17.99 7.22
C GLU A 93 38.17 -18.46 8.68
N PHE A 94 37.02 -18.64 9.32
CA PHE A 94 36.94 -19.19 10.68
C PHE A 94 37.41 -20.64 10.78
N GLY A 95 37.18 -21.45 9.74
CA GLY A 95 37.73 -22.79 9.62
C GLY A 95 39.26 -22.78 9.60
N LEU A 96 39.85 -21.90 8.80
CA LEU A 96 41.31 -21.71 8.74
C LEU A 96 41.86 -21.22 10.09
N TYR A 97 41.23 -20.24 10.71
CA TYR A 97 41.64 -19.76 12.04
C TYR A 97 41.60 -20.86 13.09
N ASN A 98 40.58 -21.72 13.06
CA ASN A 98 40.47 -22.84 13.98
C ASN A 98 41.58 -23.88 13.75
N VAL A 99 41.94 -24.15 12.49
CA VAL A 99 43.04 -25.06 12.10
C VAL A 99 44.40 -24.48 12.49
N LEU A 100 44.57 -23.16 12.42
CA LEU A 100 45.75 -22.43 12.89
C LEU A 100 45.80 -22.26 14.42
N GLY A 101 44.88 -22.89 15.16
CA GLY A 101 44.90 -22.93 16.63
C GLY A 101 44.04 -21.88 17.35
N MET A 102 43.25 -21.06 16.65
CA MET A 102 42.30 -20.15 17.30
C MET A 102 41.06 -20.91 17.80
N GLY A 103 40.92 -21.05 19.12
CA GLY A 103 39.71 -21.61 19.72
C GLY A 103 38.42 -20.83 19.39
N LYS A 104 37.27 -21.51 19.44
CA LYS A 104 35.94 -20.93 19.10
C LYS A 104 35.62 -19.64 19.87
N GLY A 105 36.05 -19.52 21.13
CA GLY A 105 35.86 -18.31 21.93
C GLY A 105 36.64 -17.09 21.40
N ASN A 106 37.81 -17.30 20.80
CA ASN A 106 38.60 -16.23 20.17
C ASN A 106 37.93 -15.77 18.88
N ILE A 107 37.37 -16.69 18.10
CA ILE A 107 36.59 -16.37 16.89
C ILE A 107 35.31 -15.60 17.26
N ALA A 108 34.62 -15.99 18.34
CA ALA A 108 33.46 -15.27 18.86
C ALA A 108 33.79 -13.82 19.23
N ARG A 109 34.98 -13.55 19.80
CA ARG A 109 35.44 -12.18 20.09
C ARG A 109 35.71 -11.37 18.82
N VAL A 110 36.23 -11.99 17.75
CA VAL A 110 36.39 -11.32 16.44
C VAL A 110 35.02 -10.94 15.89
N LEU A 111 34.07 -11.89 15.88
CA LEU A 111 32.70 -11.66 15.43
C LEU A 111 31.98 -10.55 16.21
N LEU A 112 32.20 -10.50 17.52
CA LEU A 112 31.65 -9.43 18.37
C LEU A 112 32.16 -8.07 17.90
N TRP A 113 33.48 -7.93 17.73
CA TRP A 113 34.08 -6.67 17.27
C TRP A 113 33.64 -6.30 15.87
N GLU A 114 33.47 -7.24 14.96
CA GLU A 114 32.97 -6.94 13.61
C GLU A 114 31.52 -6.49 13.61
N THR A 115 30.69 -7.13 14.45
CA THR A 115 29.29 -6.73 14.58
C THR A 115 29.18 -5.36 15.23
N LEU A 116 30.01 -5.07 16.26
CA LEU A 116 30.08 -3.75 16.90
C LEU A 116 30.59 -2.66 15.95
N LEU A 117 31.66 -2.94 15.18
CA LEU A 117 32.18 -2.00 14.18
C LEU A 117 31.16 -1.74 13.07
N SER A 118 30.47 -2.78 12.60
CA SER A 118 29.42 -2.65 11.59
C SER A 118 28.23 -1.87 12.14
N CYS A 119 27.76 -2.20 13.34
CA CYS A 119 26.67 -1.49 14.03
C CYS A 119 27.01 -0.02 14.22
N GLY A 120 28.19 0.29 14.78
CA GLY A 120 28.66 1.65 14.99
C GLY A 120 28.77 2.43 13.69
N ALA A 121 29.49 1.90 12.69
CA ALA A 121 29.70 2.59 11.42
C ALA A 121 28.38 2.83 10.67
N THR A 122 27.53 1.80 10.53
CA THR A 122 26.29 1.91 9.75
C THR A 122 25.26 2.80 10.45
N THR A 123 25.14 2.71 11.77
CA THR A 123 24.21 3.54 12.53
C THR A 123 24.67 4.99 12.58
N LEU A 124 25.97 5.25 12.79
CA LEU A 124 26.49 6.63 12.79
C LEU A 124 26.34 7.29 11.42
N ILE A 125 26.74 6.62 10.34
CA ILE A 125 26.62 7.16 8.98
C ILE A 125 25.13 7.27 8.59
N GLY A 126 24.31 6.30 8.97
CA GLY A 126 22.87 6.29 8.71
C GLY A 126 22.14 7.41 9.43
N LEU A 127 22.48 7.66 10.69
CA LEU A 127 21.96 8.80 11.45
C LEU A 127 22.45 10.12 10.88
N ALA A 128 23.73 10.25 10.54
CA ALA A 128 24.25 11.48 9.93
C ALA A 128 23.54 11.78 8.60
N LEU A 129 23.36 10.78 7.74
CA LEU A 129 22.63 10.90 6.48
C LEU A 129 21.13 11.16 6.72
N GLY A 130 20.53 10.49 7.69
CA GLY A 130 19.13 10.67 8.07
C GLY A 130 18.85 12.07 8.61
N ILE A 131 19.71 12.61 9.48
CA ILE A 131 19.63 13.99 9.99
C ILE A 131 19.82 14.99 8.84
N LEU A 132 20.75 14.72 7.92
CA LEU A 132 20.98 15.59 6.77
C LEU A 132 19.76 15.63 5.83
N LEU A 133 19.15 14.48 5.57
CA LEU A 133 18.03 14.35 4.63
C LEU A 133 16.65 14.54 5.28
N SER A 134 16.53 14.52 6.61
CA SER A 134 15.23 14.61 7.30
C SER A 134 14.54 15.94 7.01
N LYS A 135 15.29 17.05 6.90
CA LYS A 135 14.70 18.35 6.58
C LYS A 135 14.23 18.44 5.13
N LEU A 136 14.94 17.79 4.20
CA LEU A 136 14.45 17.66 2.82
C LEU A 136 13.18 16.81 2.78
N ALA A 137 13.13 15.72 3.55
CA ALA A 137 11.98 14.83 3.61
C ALA A 137 10.77 15.48 4.29
N GLU A 138 10.99 16.24 5.37
CA GLU A 138 9.98 17.06 6.05
C GLU A 138 9.46 18.15 5.11
N ALA A 139 10.34 18.88 4.42
CA ALA A 139 9.93 19.87 3.43
C ALA A 139 9.15 19.24 2.27
N ALA A 140 9.56 18.06 1.80
CA ALA A 140 8.82 17.32 0.79
C ALA A 140 7.43 16.91 1.28
N LEU A 141 7.30 16.44 2.54
CA LEU A 141 6.00 16.11 3.13
C LEU A 141 5.11 17.35 3.28
N LEU A 142 5.64 18.44 3.85
CA LEU A 142 4.89 19.69 4.04
C LEU A 142 4.47 20.30 2.70
N ASN A 143 5.34 20.26 1.68
CA ASN A 143 5.01 20.71 0.34
C ASN A 143 3.95 19.84 -0.33
N LEU A 144 4.03 18.52 -0.19
CA LEU A 144 2.98 17.61 -0.66
C LEU A 144 1.63 17.91 0.03
N LEU A 145 1.65 18.28 1.30
CA LEU A 145 0.48 18.68 2.07
C LEU A 145 0.02 20.14 1.83
N HIS A 146 0.68 20.89 0.93
CA HIS A 146 0.40 22.30 0.62
C HIS A 146 0.50 23.27 1.81
N LEU A 147 1.43 23.00 2.74
CA LEU A 147 1.56 23.77 3.99
C LEU A 147 2.66 24.84 3.91
N GLN A 148 2.42 25.97 4.60
CA GLN A 148 3.41 27.03 4.81
C GLN A 148 4.62 26.47 5.57
N ILE A 149 5.82 26.67 5.01
CA ILE A 149 7.03 26.05 5.53
C ILE A 149 7.63 26.92 6.64
N ALA A 150 7.26 26.67 7.89
CA ALA A 150 7.90 27.28 9.05
C ALA A 150 9.22 26.53 9.37
N TYR A 151 10.34 27.03 8.87
CA TYR A 151 11.65 26.38 9.06
C TYR A 151 12.20 26.62 10.47
N THR A 152 12.21 25.56 11.29
CA THR A 152 13.11 25.46 12.44
C THR A 152 13.94 24.18 12.35
N PHE A 153 15.27 24.29 12.44
CA PHE A 153 16.15 23.12 12.47
C PHE A 153 16.10 22.49 13.85
N THR A 154 15.26 21.47 14.00
CA THR A 154 15.12 20.70 15.23
C THR A 154 15.55 19.26 14.99
N VAL A 155 16.43 18.76 15.85
CA VAL A 155 16.85 17.35 15.88
C VAL A 155 16.14 16.69 17.05
N SER A 156 15.22 15.77 16.75
CA SER A 156 14.47 15.04 17.77
C SER A 156 15.38 14.01 18.48
N ILE A 157 15.75 14.31 19.73
CA ILE A 157 16.49 13.37 20.60
C ILE A 157 15.73 12.04 20.79
N PRO A 158 14.40 12.02 21.01
CA PRO A 158 13.65 10.76 21.07
C PRO A 158 13.83 9.88 19.82
N SER A 159 13.78 10.49 18.62
CA SER A 159 13.96 9.77 17.35
C SER A 159 15.34 9.14 17.23
N LEU A 160 16.38 9.85 17.69
CA LEU A 160 17.75 9.34 17.73
C LEU A 160 17.85 8.12 18.65
N LEU A 161 17.30 8.20 19.86
CA LEU A 161 17.36 7.11 20.85
C LEU A 161 16.59 5.88 20.39
N VAL A 162 15.38 6.04 19.84
CA VAL A 162 14.58 4.93 19.31
C VAL A 162 15.30 4.27 18.12
N THR A 163 15.88 5.06 17.23
CA THR A 163 16.67 4.53 16.10
C THR A 163 17.89 3.77 16.59
N LEU A 164 18.68 4.36 17.50
CA LEU A 164 19.86 3.70 18.08
C LEU A 164 19.47 2.40 18.79
N GLY A 165 18.40 2.41 19.56
CA GLY A 165 17.87 1.24 20.27
C GLY A 165 17.46 0.12 19.32
N LEU A 166 16.68 0.42 18.27
CA LEU A 166 16.24 -0.56 17.28
C LEU A 166 17.42 -1.22 16.57
N PHE A 167 18.35 -0.43 16.01
CA PHE A 167 19.47 -1.00 15.26
C PHE A 167 20.49 -1.70 16.15
N ALA A 168 20.67 -1.25 17.41
CA ALA A 168 21.44 -2.00 18.40
C ALA A 168 20.79 -3.36 18.70
N ALA A 169 19.46 -3.41 18.88
CA ALA A 169 18.73 -4.66 19.09
C ALA A 169 18.83 -5.61 17.89
N ILE A 170 18.65 -5.10 16.66
CA ILE A 170 18.80 -5.92 15.43
C ILE A 170 20.22 -6.50 15.33
N HIS A 171 21.26 -5.68 15.55
CA HIS A 171 22.65 -6.16 15.51
C HIS A 171 22.97 -7.15 16.63
N ALA A 172 22.41 -6.96 17.83
CA ALA A 172 22.54 -7.92 18.92
C ALA A 172 21.91 -9.27 18.55
N LEU A 173 20.71 -9.27 17.96
CA LEU A 173 20.04 -10.47 17.49
C LEU A 173 20.84 -11.17 16.36
N ILE A 174 21.43 -10.40 15.44
CA ILE A 174 22.33 -10.92 14.39
C ILE A 174 23.58 -11.55 15.01
N PHE A 175 24.19 -10.90 16.00
CA PHE A 175 25.34 -11.44 16.72
C PHE A 175 25.00 -12.75 17.43
N LEU A 176 23.88 -12.82 18.15
CA LEU A 176 23.40 -14.04 18.82
C LEU A 176 23.22 -15.20 17.83
N ARG A 177 22.61 -14.94 16.66
CA ARG A 177 22.48 -15.93 15.60
C ARG A 177 23.85 -16.39 15.07
N SER A 178 24.80 -15.47 14.93
CA SER A 178 26.16 -15.76 14.45
C SER A 178 26.93 -16.63 15.44
N LEU A 179 26.78 -16.37 16.74
CA LEU A 179 27.33 -17.22 17.79
C LEU A 179 26.73 -18.63 17.72
N TRP A 180 25.41 -18.73 17.56
CA TRP A 180 24.74 -20.03 17.48
C TRP A 180 25.23 -20.86 16.28
N GLU A 181 25.39 -20.23 15.12
CA GLU A 181 25.94 -20.86 13.92
C GLU A 181 27.39 -21.31 14.13
N LEU A 182 28.25 -20.47 14.72
CA LEU A 182 29.65 -20.80 15.02
C LEU A 182 29.79 -22.04 15.93
N HIS A 183 28.91 -22.19 16.93
CA HIS A 183 28.99 -23.33 17.84
C HIS A 183 28.68 -24.65 17.15
N ARG A 184 27.72 -24.65 16.21
CA ARG A 184 27.26 -25.84 15.49
C ARG A 184 28.21 -26.31 14.40
N VAL A 185 29.06 -25.44 13.87
CA VAL A 185 29.96 -25.80 12.77
C VAL A 185 31.23 -26.47 13.30
N SER A 186 31.57 -27.65 12.77
CA SER A 186 32.81 -28.37 13.06
C SER A 186 33.93 -27.94 12.10
N ALA A 187 35.16 -27.82 12.62
CA ALA A 187 36.34 -27.38 11.85
C ALA A 187 36.58 -28.26 10.61
N VAL A 188 36.33 -29.57 10.76
CA VAL A 188 36.53 -30.58 9.72
C VAL A 188 35.50 -30.46 8.59
N ALA A 189 34.25 -30.11 8.91
CA ALA A 189 33.21 -29.88 7.90
C ALA A 189 33.47 -28.61 7.07
N LEU A 190 34.12 -27.60 7.66
CA LEU A 190 34.47 -26.34 6.97
C LEU A 190 35.55 -26.55 5.89
N LEU A 191 36.61 -27.27 6.23
CA LEU A 191 37.72 -27.53 5.29
C LEU A 191 37.36 -28.53 4.18
N ARG A 192 36.51 -29.53 4.45
CA ARG A 192 36.07 -30.52 3.43
C ARG A 192 34.85 -30.08 2.62
N SER A 193 34.33 -28.88 2.83
CA SER A 193 33.10 -28.41 2.15
C SER A 193 33.25 -28.27 0.62
N GLU A 194 34.47 -28.10 0.08
CA GLU A 194 34.72 -28.08 -1.37
C GLU A 194 34.96 -29.47 -1.98
N SER A 195 35.42 -30.46 -1.20
CA SER A 195 35.74 -31.80 -1.71
C SER A 195 34.56 -32.78 -1.63
N VAL A 196 33.48 -32.43 -0.93
CA VAL A 196 32.23 -33.18 -0.95
C VAL A 196 31.36 -32.61 -2.07
N GLY A 197 31.39 -33.25 -3.24
CA GLY A 197 30.57 -32.86 -4.40
C GLY A 197 29.12 -32.60 -4.01
N GLU A 198 28.58 -31.46 -4.44
CA GLU A 198 27.21 -31.07 -4.10
C GLU A 198 26.23 -32.18 -4.50
N LYS A 199 25.46 -32.70 -3.53
CA LYS A 199 24.45 -33.73 -3.79
C LYS A 199 23.53 -33.27 -4.93
N PRO A 200 23.21 -34.14 -5.90
CA PRO A 200 22.41 -33.74 -7.05
C PRO A 200 21.07 -33.12 -6.62
N PRO A 201 20.57 -32.10 -7.34
CA PRO A 201 19.36 -31.41 -6.94
C PRO A 201 18.16 -32.35 -7.05
N ARG A 202 17.53 -32.70 -5.92
CA ARG A 202 16.33 -33.56 -5.90
C ARG A 202 15.09 -32.69 -6.04
N ALA A 203 14.25 -32.98 -7.02
CA ALA A 203 12.96 -32.32 -7.18
C ALA A 203 12.03 -32.73 -6.03
N ARG A 204 11.62 -31.77 -5.21
CA ARG A 204 10.63 -31.96 -4.15
C ARG A 204 9.24 -31.59 -4.68
N TRP A 205 8.66 -32.48 -5.48
CA TRP A 205 7.40 -32.23 -6.20
C TRP A 205 6.24 -31.84 -5.29
N ALA A 206 6.11 -32.46 -4.11
CA ALA A 206 5.06 -32.11 -3.15
C ALA A 206 5.14 -30.63 -2.71
N LEU A 207 6.34 -30.12 -2.42
CA LEU A 207 6.52 -28.71 -2.06
C LEU A 207 6.32 -27.77 -3.26
N ALA A 208 6.68 -28.21 -4.47
CA ALA A 208 6.43 -27.45 -5.69
C ALA A 208 4.93 -27.31 -5.97
N VAL A 209 4.17 -28.41 -5.86
CA VAL A 209 2.71 -28.42 -6.01
C VAL A 209 2.04 -27.59 -4.92
N LEU A 210 2.49 -27.70 -3.66
CA LEU A 210 1.99 -26.88 -2.57
C LEU A 210 2.23 -25.38 -2.82
N GLY A 211 3.40 -25.00 -3.33
CA GLY A 211 3.69 -23.61 -3.70
C GLY A 211 2.78 -23.08 -4.80
N ILE A 212 2.52 -23.90 -5.83
CA ILE A 212 1.57 -23.57 -6.91
C ILE A 212 0.14 -23.45 -6.37
N ALA A 213 -0.29 -24.38 -5.50
CA ALA A 213 -1.61 -24.37 -4.90
C ALA A 213 -1.82 -23.14 -4.00
N LEU A 214 -0.82 -22.76 -3.19
CA LEU A 214 -0.88 -21.55 -2.36
C LEU A 214 -0.95 -20.27 -3.20
N LEU A 215 -0.15 -20.16 -4.27
CA LEU A 215 -0.23 -19.02 -5.18
C LEU A 215 -1.54 -18.98 -5.95
N GLY A 216 -2.00 -20.11 -6.47
CA GLY A 216 -3.30 -20.22 -7.14
C GLY A 216 -4.45 -19.86 -6.21
N GLY A 217 -4.42 -20.32 -4.97
CA GLY A 217 -5.39 -19.94 -3.93
C GLY A 217 -5.34 -18.46 -3.59
N ALA A 218 -4.15 -17.87 -3.47
CA ALA A 218 -4.01 -16.43 -3.23
C ALA A 218 -4.54 -15.58 -4.40
N TYR A 219 -4.27 -16.00 -5.64
CA TYR A 219 -4.77 -15.33 -6.84
C TYR A 219 -6.28 -15.49 -7.01
N TRP A 220 -6.80 -16.70 -6.75
CA TRP A 220 -8.23 -16.96 -6.74
C TRP A 220 -8.93 -16.10 -5.69
N LEU A 221 -8.39 -16.02 -4.47
CA LEU A 221 -8.90 -15.16 -3.41
C LEU A 221 -8.88 -13.68 -3.84
N ALA A 222 -7.79 -13.24 -4.47
CA ALA A 222 -7.63 -11.86 -4.91
C ALA A 222 -8.66 -11.43 -5.97
N VAL A 223 -9.06 -12.34 -6.85
CA VAL A 223 -10.03 -12.08 -7.92
C VAL A 223 -11.47 -12.35 -7.48
N SER A 224 -11.69 -13.22 -6.48
CA SER A 224 -13.04 -13.63 -6.05
C SER A 224 -13.69 -12.65 -5.07
N ILE A 225 -12.90 -11.83 -4.36
CA ILE A 225 -13.43 -10.84 -3.42
C ILE A 225 -14.12 -9.71 -4.18
N ARG A 226 -15.44 -9.62 -4.00
CA ARG A 226 -16.28 -8.61 -4.65
C ARG A 226 -16.43 -7.35 -3.80
N GLU A 227 -16.46 -7.52 -2.49
CA GLU A 227 -16.72 -6.46 -1.51
C GLU A 227 -15.43 -5.77 -1.06
N PRO A 228 -15.35 -4.44 -1.14
CA PRO A 228 -14.19 -3.66 -0.67
C PRO A 228 -13.84 -3.89 0.81
N LEU A 229 -14.83 -3.99 1.69
CA LEU A 229 -14.61 -4.15 3.13
C LEU A 229 -13.97 -5.51 3.47
N ALA A 230 -14.42 -6.58 2.80
CA ALA A 230 -13.81 -7.90 2.92
C ALA A 230 -12.36 -7.91 2.40
N ALA A 231 -12.00 -7.05 1.46
CA ALA A 231 -10.63 -6.95 0.98
C ALA A 231 -9.65 -6.52 2.09
N LEU A 232 -10.06 -5.66 3.04
CA LEU A 232 -9.19 -5.25 4.15
C LEU A 232 -8.76 -6.43 5.05
N THR A 233 -9.70 -7.31 5.38
CA THR A 233 -9.43 -8.45 6.28
C THR A 233 -8.57 -9.51 5.59
N TRP A 234 -8.90 -9.83 4.34
CA TRP A 234 -8.19 -10.87 3.58
C TRP A 234 -6.86 -10.39 2.98
N PHE A 235 -6.57 -9.08 2.96
CA PHE A 235 -5.34 -8.53 2.41
C PHE A 235 -4.09 -9.18 3.02
N PHE A 236 -4.00 -9.21 4.35
CA PHE A 236 -2.84 -9.76 5.05
C PHE A 236 -2.68 -11.26 4.80
N VAL A 237 -3.79 -12.00 4.76
CA VAL A 237 -3.80 -13.44 4.46
C VAL A 237 -3.27 -13.69 3.05
N ALA A 238 -3.78 -12.95 2.05
CA ALA A 238 -3.34 -13.05 0.66
C ALA A 238 -1.85 -12.72 0.52
N VAL A 239 -1.38 -11.64 1.16
CA VAL A 239 0.04 -11.25 1.14
C VAL A 239 0.93 -12.35 1.72
N ILE A 240 0.57 -12.94 2.87
CA ILE A 240 1.33 -14.04 3.48
C ILE A 240 1.34 -15.27 2.56
N MET A 241 0.19 -15.63 1.97
CA MET A 241 0.09 -16.74 1.02
C MET A 241 0.97 -16.52 -0.21
N VAL A 242 0.98 -15.30 -0.77
CA VAL A 242 1.87 -14.94 -1.89
C VAL A 242 3.33 -15.07 -1.49
N ILE A 243 3.73 -14.53 -0.33
CA ILE A 243 5.11 -14.64 0.16
C ILE A 243 5.51 -16.11 0.29
N VAL A 244 4.74 -16.92 1.04
CA VAL A 244 5.07 -18.34 1.27
C VAL A 244 5.07 -19.13 -0.03
N GLY A 245 4.06 -18.93 -0.88
CA GLY A 245 3.93 -19.58 -2.18
C GLY A 245 5.10 -19.27 -3.10
N THR A 246 5.53 -18.01 -3.19
CA THR A 246 6.67 -17.56 -3.99
C THR A 246 7.98 -18.17 -3.49
N TYR A 247 8.19 -18.26 -2.17
CA TYR A 247 9.37 -18.95 -1.61
C TYR A 247 9.39 -20.44 -1.97
N LEU A 248 8.26 -21.15 -1.84
CA LEU A 248 8.17 -22.56 -2.22
C LEU A 248 8.39 -22.77 -3.73
N LEU A 249 7.82 -21.89 -4.56
CA LEU A 249 7.97 -21.94 -6.01
C LEU A 249 9.44 -21.76 -6.43
N PHE A 250 10.16 -20.79 -5.87
CA PHE A 250 11.57 -20.59 -6.22
C PHE A 250 12.52 -21.60 -5.58
N ILE A 251 12.22 -22.15 -4.40
CA ILE A 251 13.11 -23.13 -3.73
C ILE A 251 12.92 -24.55 -4.30
N ALA A 252 11.67 -24.97 -4.48
CA ALA A 252 11.34 -26.34 -4.89
C ALA A 252 10.81 -26.41 -6.32
N GLY A 253 9.92 -25.48 -6.71
CA GLY A 253 9.29 -25.46 -8.03
C GLY A 253 10.28 -25.24 -9.18
N SER A 254 11.17 -24.26 -9.05
CA SER A 254 12.20 -23.96 -10.06
C SER A 254 13.14 -25.16 -10.31
N VAL A 255 13.50 -25.90 -9.26
CA VAL A 255 14.31 -27.12 -9.35
C VAL A 255 13.52 -28.25 -10.02
N ALA A 256 12.24 -28.42 -9.64
CA ALA A 256 11.36 -29.40 -10.27
C ALA A 256 11.16 -29.12 -11.77
N LEU A 257 10.98 -27.85 -12.15
CA LEU A 257 10.90 -27.39 -13.52
C LEU A 257 12.18 -27.70 -14.30
N CYS A 258 13.36 -27.38 -13.75
CA CYS A 258 14.63 -27.72 -14.39
C CYS A 258 14.77 -29.24 -14.60
N ARG A 259 14.35 -30.05 -13.62
CA ARG A 259 14.35 -31.53 -13.74
C ARG A 259 13.36 -32.04 -14.77
N MET A 260 12.21 -31.40 -14.91
CA MET A 260 11.25 -31.71 -15.96
C MET A 260 11.83 -31.43 -17.35
N LEU A 261 12.49 -30.28 -17.52
CA LEU A 261 13.17 -29.92 -18.77
C LEU A 261 14.32 -30.88 -19.11
N GLN A 262 15.06 -31.38 -18.11
CA GLN A 262 16.11 -32.40 -18.30
C GLN A 262 15.55 -33.74 -18.81
N LYS A 263 14.29 -34.06 -18.51
CA LYS A 263 13.65 -35.29 -19.01
C LYS A 263 13.21 -35.22 -20.46
N ASN A 264 13.14 -34.03 -21.07
CA ASN A 264 12.73 -33.86 -22.46
C ASN A 264 13.94 -33.96 -23.40
N PRO A 265 14.16 -35.10 -24.08
CA PRO A 265 15.37 -35.31 -24.88
C PRO A 265 15.48 -34.36 -26.07
N ARG A 266 14.35 -33.93 -26.66
CA ARG A 266 14.31 -33.00 -27.79
C ARG A 266 14.83 -31.60 -27.43
N TYR A 267 14.67 -31.19 -26.17
CA TYR A 267 15.09 -29.88 -25.67
C TYR A 267 16.46 -29.93 -24.99
N TYR A 268 16.71 -30.96 -24.16
CA TYR A 268 17.89 -31.04 -23.31
C TYR A 268 19.20 -31.33 -24.05
N TYR A 269 19.20 -32.20 -25.05
CA TYR A 269 20.44 -32.60 -25.77
C TYR A 269 20.90 -31.59 -26.83
N GLN A 270 20.21 -30.45 -26.98
CA GLN A 270 20.69 -29.38 -27.84
C GLN A 270 21.89 -28.67 -27.18
N PRO A 271 23.01 -28.41 -27.90
CA PRO A 271 24.22 -27.82 -27.34
C PRO A 271 23.99 -26.48 -26.61
N ARG A 272 23.04 -25.68 -27.11
CA ARG A 272 22.64 -24.40 -26.52
C ARG A 272 21.98 -24.54 -25.15
N HIS A 273 21.28 -25.65 -24.89
CA HIS A 273 20.41 -25.82 -23.72
C HIS A 273 21.02 -26.72 -22.65
N PHE A 274 21.76 -27.76 -23.05
CA PHE A 274 22.32 -28.77 -22.15
C PHE A 274 23.10 -28.14 -20.98
N VAL A 275 24.06 -27.26 -21.29
CA VAL A 275 24.91 -26.59 -20.30
C VAL A 275 24.10 -25.65 -19.42
N SER A 276 23.16 -24.90 -20.00
CA SER A 276 22.32 -23.94 -19.27
C SER A 276 21.38 -24.63 -18.30
N ILE A 277 20.68 -25.69 -18.71
CA ILE A 277 19.68 -26.38 -17.87
C ILE A 277 20.36 -27.20 -16.77
N SER A 278 21.45 -27.88 -17.10
CA SER A 278 22.21 -28.67 -16.13
C SER A 278 22.76 -27.78 -15.00
N SER A 279 23.36 -26.63 -15.36
CA SER A 279 23.87 -25.66 -14.37
C SER A 279 22.76 -24.91 -13.63
N MET A 280 21.65 -24.56 -14.29
CA MET A 280 20.52 -23.87 -13.66
C MET A 280 19.90 -24.70 -12.52
N ALA A 281 19.79 -26.02 -12.66
CA ALA A 281 19.20 -26.87 -11.63
C ALA A 281 19.95 -26.80 -10.29
N TYR A 282 21.30 -26.72 -10.33
CA TYR A 282 22.13 -26.53 -9.14
C TYR A 282 22.02 -25.09 -8.61
N ARG A 283 22.03 -24.10 -9.50
CA ARG A 283 21.91 -22.69 -9.14
C ARG A 283 20.58 -22.36 -8.46
N MET A 284 19.48 -22.93 -8.96
CA MET A 284 18.14 -22.80 -8.36
C MET A 284 18.09 -23.41 -6.95
N LYS A 285 18.67 -24.60 -6.76
CA LYS A 285 18.73 -25.23 -5.43
C LYS A 285 19.50 -24.37 -4.42
N ARG A 286 20.61 -23.76 -4.85
CA ARG A 286 21.47 -22.96 -3.98
C ARG A 286 20.88 -21.58 -3.68
N ASN A 287 20.28 -20.93 -4.69
CA ASN A 287 19.93 -19.52 -4.64
C ASN A 287 18.43 -19.21 -4.83
N GLY A 288 17.56 -20.22 -4.83
CA GLY A 288 16.11 -20.05 -4.99
C GLY A 288 15.51 -19.11 -3.95
N ALA A 289 15.90 -19.22 -2.68
CA ALA A 289 15.41 -18.32 -1.63
C ALA A 289 15.68 -16.83 -1.93
N GLY A 290 16.84 -16.49 -2.50
CA GLY A 290 17.14 -15.11 -2.88
C GLY A 290 16.36 -14.60 -4.08
N LEU A 291 16.02 -15.48 -5.02
CA LEU A 291 15.10 -15.12 -6.11
C LEU A 291 13.71 -14.81 -5.59
N ALA A 292 13.23 -15.60 -4.63
CA ALA A 292 11.96 -15.32 -3.95
C ALA A 292 11.98 -13.98 -3.23
N SER A 293 13.04 -13.70 -2.46
CA SER A 293 13.19 -12.42 -1.75
C SER A 293 13.15 -11.23 -2.72
N ILE A 294 13.87 -11.32 -3.83
CA ILE A 294 13.87 -10.26 -4.86
C ILE A 294 12.46 -10.08 -5.47
N CYS A 295 11.78 -11.18 -5.81
CA CYS A 295 10.43 -11.15 -6.38
C CYS A 295 9.41 -10.51 -5.43
N VAL A 296 9.46 -10.88 -4.14
CA VAL A 296 8.58 -10.34 -3.11
C VAL A 296 8.82 -8.85 -2.90
N LEU A 297 10.09 -8.42 -2.79
CA LEU A 297 10.44 -7.01 -2.64
C LEU A 297 10.02 -6.18 -3.86
N ALA A 298 10.25 -6.71 -5.07
CA ALA A 298 9.79 -6.07 -6.31
C ALA A 298 8.26 -5.90 -6.32
N THR A 299 7.52 -6.95 -5.94
CA THR A 299 6.06 -6.89 -5.85
C THR A 299 5.60 -5.84 -4.84
N MET A 300 6.23 -5.78 -3.65
CA MET A 300 5.91 -4.77 -2.64
C MET A 300 6.15 -3.34 -3.14
N VAL A 301 7.29 -3.08 -3.78
CA VAL A 301 7.59 -1.76 -4.36
C VAL A 301 6.55 -1.39 -5.41
N LEU A 302 6.21 -2.32 -6.30
CA LEU A 302 5.24 -2.08 -7.38
C LEU A 302 3.84 -1.81 -6.83
N VAL A 303 3.36 -2.61 -5.89
CA VAL A 303 2.04 -2.42 -5.26
C VAL A 303 1.97 -1.09 -4.53
N MET A 304 2.98 -0.75 -3.72
CA MET A 304 3.00 0.52 -3.00
C MET A 304 3.08 1.72 -3.94
N LEU A 305 4.06 1.76 -4.87
CA LEU A 305 4.20 2.91 -5.77
C LEU A 305 2.96 3.09 -6.63
N SER A 306 2.41 2.02 -7.21
CA SER A 306 1.24 2.14 -8.10
C SER A 306 0.00 2.63 -7.36
N SER A 307 -0.32 2.05 -6.20
CA SER A 307 -1.51 2.44 -5.44
C SER A 307 -1.39 3.84 -4.85
N THR A 308 -0.22 4.18 -4.31
CA THR A 308 -0.05 5.50 -3.69
C THR A 308 0.10 6.62 -4.71
N THR A 309 0.70 6.35 -5.88
CA THR A 309 0.73 7.31 -7.00
C THR A 309 -0.67 7.50 -7.60
N CYS A 310 -1.45 6.43 -7.72
CA CYS A 310 -2.86 6.53 -8.12
C CYS A 310 -3.64 7.39 -7.13
N MET A 311 -3.41 7.19 -5.84
CA MET A 311 -4.05 7.98 -4.81
C MET A 311 -3.65 9.45 -4.89
N TYR A 312 -2.37 9.75 -5.07
CA TYR A 312 -1.89 11.12 -5.23
C TYR A 312 -2.57 11.86 -6.40
N TYR A 313 -2.60 11.26 -7.59
CA TYR A 313 -3.22 11.91 -8.75
C TYR A 313 -4.75 11.84 -8.77
N GLY A 314 -5.35 10.92 -8.02
CA GLY A 314 -6.80 10.71 -7.99
C GLY A 314 -7.51 11.43 -6.85
N VAL A 315 -6.79 12.16 -5.98
CA VAL A 315 -7.43 12.91 -4.87
C VAL A 315 -8.51 13.85 -5.40
N GLU A 316 -8.26 14.56 -6.50
CA GLU A 316 -9.23 15.48 -7.09
C GLU A 316 -10.49 14.78 -7.59
N ASP A 317 -10.32 13.64 -8.27
CA ASP A 317 -11.42 12.80 -8.73
C ASP A 317 -12.25 12.30 -7.54
N ALA A 318 -11.58 11.88 -6.45
CA ALA A 318 -12.23 11.40 -5.24
C ALA A 318 -12.96 12.53 -4.50
N LEU A 319 -12.40 13.74 -4.50
CA LEU A 319 -12.97 14.94 -3.90
C LEU A 319 -14.22 15.37 -4.65
N HIS A 320 -14.18 15.54 -5.98
CA HIS A 320 -15.36 15.91 -6.77
C HIS A 320 -16.43 14.80 -6.82
N GLN A 321 -16.04 13.54 -6.67
CA GLN A 321 -17.02 12.45 -6.48
C GLN A 321 -17.72 12.54 -5.13
N ARG A 322 -17.04 13.05 -4.09
CA ARG A 322 -17.60 13.22 -2.75
C ARG A 322 -18.34 14.55 -2.59
N TYR A 323 -17.90 15.60 -3.27
CA TYR A 323 -18.47 16.94 -3.24
C TYR A 323 -18.74 17.35 -4.69
N PRO A 324 -19.93 17.04 -5.23
CA PRO A 324 -20.25 17.36 -6.63
C PRO A 324 -20.41 18.87 -6.87
N ARG A 325 -20.50 19.66 -5.80
CA ARG A 325 -20.66 21.12 -5.77
C ARG A 325 -19.73 21.73 -4.73
N ASP A 326 -19.45 23.01 -4.87
CA ASP A 326 -18.55 23.75 -3.97
C ASP A 326 -19.12 23.87 -2.56
N ILE A 327 -20.42 24.13 -2.44
CA ILE A 327 -21.13 24.27 -1.17
C ILE A 327 -22.28 23.28 -1.11
N GLY A 328 -22.40 22.58 0.02
CA GLY A 328 -23.53 21.72 0.32
C GLY A 328 -24.16 22.06 1.67
N VAL A 329 -25.48 22.30 1.66
CA VAL A 329 -26.29 22.48 2.85
C VAL A 329 -27.20 21.27 3.00
N GLU A 330 -27.15 20.62 4.16
CA GLU A 330 -28.04 19.53 4.53
C GLU A 330 -28.86 19.93 5.75
N CYS A 331 -30.19 19.82 5.67
CA CYS A 331 -31.07 20.01 6.84
C CYS A 331 -31.75 18.70 7.23
N TYR A 332 -31.83 18.47 8.54
CA TYR A 332 -32.32 17.25 9.14
C TYR A 332 -33.73 17.49 9.69
N PHE A 333 -34.66 16.56 9.45
CA PHE A 333 -36.05 16.71 9.90
C PHE A 333 -36.46 15.67 10.95
N GLY A 334 -35.62 14.68 11.24
CA GLY A 334 -35.98 13.57 12.11
C GLY A 334 -37.10 12.73 11.50
N ASP A 335 -38.21 12.58 12.23
CA ASP A 335 -39.46 11.92 11.81
C ASP A 335 -40.54 12.90 11.32
N ARG A 336 -40.24 14.21 11.32
CA ARG A 336 -41.19 15.29 11.03
C ARG A 336 -41.36 15.54 9.53
N LEU A 337 -41.95 14.57 8.83
CA LEU A 337 -42.21 14.68 7.38
C LEU A 337 -43.16 15.84 7.03
N ASP A 338 -44.07 16.19 7.95
CA ASP A 338 -44.98 17.33 7.83
C ASP A 338 -44.25 18.67 7.72
N GLN A 339 -43.03 18.76 8.24
CA GLN A 339 -42.20 19.97 8.18
C GLN A 339 -41.35 20.05 6.88
N MET A 340 -41.42 19.05 6.00
CA MET A 340 -40.71 19.00 4.70
C MET A 340 -41.60 19.39 3.50
N ASP A 341 -42.61 20.22 3.74
CA ASP A 341 -43.42 20.81 2.67
C ASP A 341 -42.72 22.00 1.99
N GLU A 342 -43.22 22.41 0.82
CA GLU A 342 -42.59 23.48 0.05
C GLU A 342 -42.57 24.84 0.77
N ALA A 343 -43.58 25.15 1.58
CA ALA A 343 -43.63 26.44 2.27
C ALA A 343 -42.50 26.55 3.31
N HIS A 344 -42.22 25.47 4.01
CA HIS A 344 -41.12 25.40 4.97
C HIS A 344 -39.75 25.33 4.29
N LEU A 345 -39.64 24.59 3.17
CA LEU A 345 -38.40 24.54 2.40
C LEU A 345 -38.06 25.90 1.77
N ASP A 346 -39.06 26.70 1.37
CA ASP A 346 -38.84 28.07 0.89
C ASP A 346 -38.20 28.97 1.94
N ILE A 347 -38.49 28.78 3.24
CA ILE A 347 -37.84 29.51 4.33
C ILE A 347 -36.34 29.15 4.39
N LEU A 348 -36.01 27.87 4.25
CA LEU A 348 -34.62 27.42 4.26
C LEU A 348 -33.87 27.89 3.01
N ARG A 349 -34.49 27.82 1.82
CA ARG A 349 -33.94 28.38 0.58
C ARG A 349 -33.66 29.87 0.70
N ALA A 350 -34.60 30.63 1.27
CA ALA A 350 -34.43 32.07 1.49
C ALA A 350 -33.26 32.35 2.44
N ALA A 351 -33.15 31.61 3.55
CA ALA A 351 -32.04 31.76 4.48
C ALA A 351 -30.66 31.48 3.83
N VAL A 352 -30.58 30.44 3.01
CA VAL A 352 -29.36 30.11 2.25
C VAL A 352 -29.05 31.19 1.21
N ALA A 353 -30.07 31.67 0.48
CA ALA A 353 -29.92 32.71 -0.52
C ALA A 353 -29.46 34.04 0.09
N ASP A 354 -30.10 34.49 1.17
CA ASP A 354 -29.78 35.73 1.88
C ASP A 354 -28.36 35.68 2.45
N ALA A 355 -27.95 34.54 3.03
CA ALA A 355 -26.59 34.36 3.55
C ALA A 355 -25.53 34.39 2.43
N ALA A 356 -25.80 33.72 1.31
CA ALA A 356 -24.91 33.73 0.16
C ALA A 356 -24.82 35.12 -0.49
N ASP A 357 -25.95 35.83 -0.64
CA ASP A 357 -25.99 37.20 -1.18
C ASP A 357 -25.26 38.19 -0.26
N ALA A 358 -25.39 38.05 1.07
CA ALA A 358 -24.67 38.86 2.05
C ALA A 358 -23.14 38.69 1.93
N MET A 359 -22.67 37.50 1.55
CA MET A 359 -21.26 37.20 1.31
C MET A 359 -20.82 37.49 -0.14
N GLY A 360 -21.72 37.95 -1.00
CA GLY A 360 -21.44 38.22 -2.41
C GLY A 360 -21.18 36.97 -3.25
N SER A 361 -21.69 35.81 -2.82
CA SER A 361 -21.58 34.54 -3.56
C SER A 361 -22.72 34.38 -4.55
N SER A 362 -22.37 34.07 -5.80
CA SER A 362 -23.31 33.44 -6.74
C SER A 362 -23.71 32.04 -6.27
N ARG A 363 -24.79 31.52 -6.87
CA ARG A 363 -25.34 30.19 -6.63
C ARG A 363 -25.58 29.53 -7.97
N ASP A 364 -24.51 29.06 -8.61
CA ASP A 364 -24.58 28.41 -9.91
C ASP A 364 -24.87 26.92 -9.77
N ASN A 365 -25.46 26.32 -10.81
CA ASN A 365 -25.75 24.89 -10.91
C ASN A 365 -26.46 24.26 -9.69
N VAL A 366 -27.39 25.00 -9.10
CA VAL A 366 -28.14 24.61 -7.90
C VAL A 366 -28.76 23.22 -8.03
N GLN A 367 -28.54 22.40 -7.01
CA GLN A 367 -29.23 21.14 -6.78
C GLN A 367 -30.05 21.25 -5.51
N ASP A 368 -31.36 21.11 -5.63
CA ASP A 368 -32.33 21.24 -4.55
C ASP A 368 -33.29 20.06 -4.60
N TYR A 369 -33.30 19.26 -3.55
CA TYR A 369 -34.15 18.08 -3.49
C TYR A 369 -34.34 17.53 -2.07
N ARG A 370 -35.35 16.69 -1.95
CA ARG A 370 -35.69 15.96 -0.73
C ARG A 370 -35.24 14.51 -0.87
N ALA A 371 -34.74 13.90 0.20
CA ALA A 371 -34.56 12.46 0.24
C ALA A 371 -34.90 11.86 1.61
N ALA A 372 -35.36 10.62 1.58
CA ALA A 372 -35.57 9.79 2.75
C ALA A 372 -34.72 8.54 2.60
N TRP A 373 -33.89 8.22 3.60
CA TRP A 373 -33.06 7.02 3.53
C TRP A 373 -32.96 6.28 4.85
N LEU A 374 -32.68 4.97 4.77
CA LEU A 374 -32.41 4.11 5.92
C LEU A 374 -31.42 3.01 5.54
N TYR A 375 -30.85 2.34 6.54
CA TYR A 375 -30.02 1.15 6.35
C TYR A 375 -30.82 -0.11 6.66
N GLY A 376 -31.03 -0.99 5.69
CA GLY A 376 -31.75 -2.25 5.88
C GLY A 376 -31.18 -3.40 5.05
N ILE A 377 -31.66 -4.62 5.28
CA ILE A 377 -31.26 -5.80 4.50
C ILE A 377 -32.23 -5.95 3.33
N LEU A 378 -31.66 -5.96 2.12
CA LEU A 378 -32.41 -6.15 0.89
C LEU A 378 -32.41 -7.64 0.53
N THR A 379 -33.58 -8.26 0.55
CA THR A 379 -33.74 -9.68 0.21
C THR A 379 -33.67 -9.91 -1.31
N PRO A 380 -33.32 -11.12 -1.79
CA PRO A 380 -33.20 -11.41 -3.23
C PRO A 380 -34.48 -11.17 -4.05
N ASP A 381 -35.65 -11.20 -3.42
CA ASP A 381 -36.96 -10.89 -4.01
C ASP A 381 -37.29 -9.39 -4.04
N GLY A 382 -36.40 -8.55 -3.50
CA GLY A 382 -36.49 -7.09 -3.57
C GLY A 382 -37.16 -6.42 -2.36
N ALA A 383 -37.41 -7.15 -1.28
CA ALA A 383 -38.02 -6.61 -0.06
C ALA A 383 -36.96 -6.02 0.90
N LEU A 384 -37.27 -4.87 1.47
CA LEU A 384 -36.46 -4.20 2.48
C LEU A 384 -36.89 -4.65 3.89
N ARG A 385 -35.96 -5.20 4.67
CA ARG A 385 -36.21 -5.69 6.03
C ARG A 385 -35.22 -5.13 7.04
N SER A 386 -35.58 -5.19 8.31
CA SER A 386 -34.68 -4.85 9.41
C SER A 386 -33.63 -5.95 9.63
N ALA A 387 -32.54 -5.61 10.33
CA ALA A 387 -31.51 -6.60 10.68
C ALA A 387 -32.03 -7.65 11.67
N SER A 388 -32.87 -7.21 12.62
CA SER A 388 -33.52 -8.08 13.60
C SER A 388 -34.47 -9.11 12.97
N ASP A 389 -35.22 -8.73 11.93
CA ASP A 389 -36.20 -9.61 11.25
C ASP A 389 -35.57 -10.55 10.23
N SER A 390 -34.44 -10.17 9.64
CA SER A 390 -33.76 -10.95 8.61
C SER A 390 -32.70 -11.91 9.17
N GLY A 391 -32.22 -11.67 10.40
CA GLY A 391 -31.17 -12.47 11.03
C GLY A 391 -29.80 -12.39 10.33
N GLY A 392 -29.64 -11.45 9.40
CA GLY A 392 -28.44 -11.29 8.58
C GLY A 392 -27.34 -10.49 9.30
N PRO A 393 -26.06 -10.72 8.94
CA PRO A 393 -24.95 -9.95 9.50
C PRO A 393 -24.99 -8.49 9.07
N ALA A 394 -24.50 -7.57 9.91
CA ALA A 394 -24.44 -6.13 9.62
C ALA A 394 -23.67 -5.78 8.32
N SER A 395 -22.85 -6.70 7.81
CA SER A 395 -22.15 -6.56 6.52
C SER A 395 -23.09 -6.58 5.30
N GLU A 396 -24.33 -7.05 5.43
CA GLU A 396 -25.33 -7.11 4.35
C GLU A 396 -26.26 -5.89 4.32
N MET A 397 -26.06 -4.92 5.21
CA MET A 397 -26.86 -3.70 5.23
C MET A 397 -26.64 -2.89 3.96
N THR A 398 -27.75 -2.52 3.32
CA THR A 398 -27.83 -1.68 2.14
C THR A 398 -28.52 -0.37 2.52
N ARG A 399 -27.93 0.76 2.13
CA ARG A 399 -28.61 2.05 2.26
C ARG A 399 -29.68 2.15 1.19
N VAL A 400 -30.94 2.29 1.56
CA VAL A 400 -32.01 2.55 0.60
C VAL A 400 -32.37 4.03 0.67
N THR A 401 -32.32 4.72 -0.46
CA THR A 401 -32.61 6.16 -0.58
C THR A 401 -33.76 6.38 -1.55
N LEU A 402 -34.79 7.09 -1.10
CA LEU A 402 -35.94 7.47 -1.91
C LEU A 402 -35.80 8.92 -2.36
N ILE A 403 -36.01 9.17 -3.65
CA ILE A 403 -35.99 10.50 -4.28
C ILE A 403 -37.22 10.62 -5.17
N SER A 404 -37.83 11.80 -5.23
CA SER A 404 -38.98 12.03 -6.10
C SER A 404 -38.57 12.01 -7.59
N LEU A 405 -39.49 11.62 -8.48
CA LEU A 405 -39.25 11.68 -9.92
C LEU A 405 -38.97 13.10 -10.43
N PRO A 406 -39.70 14.15 -9.99
CA PRO A 406 -39.38 15.53 -10.34
C PRO A 406 -37.94 15.92 -9.94
N ASP A 407 -37.54 15.60 -8.70
CA ASP A 407 -36.19 15.92 -8.21
C ASP A 407 -35.13 15.16 -9.00
N TYR A 408 -35.34 13.87 -9.27
CA TYR A 408 -34.41 13.08 -10.07
C TYR A 408 -34.23 13.65 -11.49
N ASN A 409 -35.33 14.02 -12.14
CA ASN A 409 -35.31 14.63 -13.46
C ASN A 409 -34.56 15.96 -13.46
N ALA A 410 -34.81 16.81 -12.46
CA ALA A 410 -34.10 18.09 -12.28
C ALA A 410 -32.59 17.88 -12.06
N LEU A 411 -32.21 16.94 -11.19
CA LEU A 411 -30.81 16.64 -10.87
C LEU A 411 -30.03 16.05 -12.05
N THR A 412 -30.69 15.26 -12.90
CA THR A 412 -30.02 14.51 -13.98
C THR A 412 -30.23 15.09 -15.37
N GLY A 413 -31.06 16.13 -15.49
CA GLY A 413 -31.48 16.70 -16.77
C GLY A 413 -32.21 15.70 -17.66
N THR A 414 -32.96 14.77 -17.06
CA THR A 414 -33.72 13.74 -17.77
C THR A 414 -35.22 14.04 -17.76
N GLU A 415 -35.97 13.46 -18.69
CA GLU A 415 -37.43 13.60 -18.79
C GLU A 415 -38.10 12.23 -18.58
N LEU A 416 -37.76 11.55 -17.49
CA LEU A 416 -38.34 10.25 -17.18
C LEU A 416 -39.79 10.40 -16.68
N THR A 417 -40.60 9.38 -16.95
CA THR A 417 -41.99 9.28 -16.51
C THR A 417 -42.24 7.96 -15.77
N LEU A 418 -43.10 7.96 -14.76
CA LEU A 418 -43.55 6.77 -14.00
C LEU A 418 -45.07 6.70 -13.98
N SER A 419 -45.62 5.49 -14.07
CA SER A 419 -47.05 5.22 -13.83
C SER A 419 -47.26 4.81 -12.37
N ASP A 420 -48.52 4.79 -11.92
CA ASP A 420 -48.87 4.33 -10.57
C ASP A 420 -48.34 2.90 -10.32
N GLY A 421 -47.67 2.72 -9.17
CA GLY A 421 -47.08 1.44 -8.79
C GLY A 421 -45.75 1.11 -9.48
N GLU A 422 -45.15 2.04 -10.23
CA GLU A 422 -43.83 1.87 -10.86
C GLU A 422 -42.74 2.68 -10.16
N VAL A 423 -41.50 2.17 -10.18
CA VAL A 423 -40.30 2.87 -9.73
C VAL A 423 -39.12 2.66 -10.67
N TYR A 424 -38.19 3.60 -10.69
CA TYR A 424 -36.84 3.35 -11.23
C TYR A 424 -35.88 3.03 -10.10
N VAL A 425 -34.85 2.23 -10.39
CA VAL A 425 -33.87 1.80 -9.40
C VAL A 425 -32.45 1.99 -9.92
N TYR A 426 -31.57 2.53 -9.08
CA TYR A 426 -30.13 2.60 -9.31
C TYR A 426 -29.37 1.91 -8.18
N GLY A 427 -28.51 0.95 -8.52
CA GLY A 427 -27.62 0.31 -7.56
C GLY A 427 -26.22 0.93 -7.58
N HIS A 428 -25.83 1.60 -6.50
CA HIS A 428 -24.47 2.06 -6.28
C HIS A 428 -23.66 0.98 -5.55
N ARG A 429 -22.51 0.58 -6.12
CA ARG A 429 -21.64 -0.50 -5.60
C ARG A 429 -22.35 -1.87 -5.50
N MET A 430 -23.51 -2.03 -6.13
CA MET A 430 -24.26 -3.29 -6.23
C MET A 430 -25.01 -3.41 -7.55
N THR A 431 -25.44 -4.63 -7.89
CA THR A 431 -26.36 -4.89 -9.01
C THR A 431 -27.69 -5.34 -8.45
N TYR A 432 -28.75 -4.58 -8.73
CA TYR A 432 -30.11 -4.94 -8.37
C TYR A 432 -30.73 -5.81 -9.47
N THR A 433 -31.34 -6.94 -9.10
CA THR A 433 -31.84 -7.93 -10.08
C THR A 433 -33.32 -8.29 -9.90
N ALA A 434 -33.96 -7.86 -8.81
CA ALA A 434 -35.36 -8.16 -8.57
C ALA A 434 -36.27 -7.34 -9.53
N PRO A 435 -37.40 -7.90 -9.99
CA PRO A 435 -38.34 -7.18 -10.85
C PRO A 435 -39.26 -6.22 -10.07
N ARG A 436 -39.20 -6.26 -8.73
CA ARG A 436 -40.08 -5.53 -7.82
C ARG A 436 -39.26 -5.02 -6.65
N PHE A 437 -39.65 -3.89 -6.08
CA PHE A 437 -39.12 -3.35 -4.84
C PHE A 437 -40.25 -3.26 -3.81
N THR A 438 -40.03 -3.75 -2.59
CA THR A 438 -41.07 -3.86 -1.56
C THR A 438 -40.62 -3.24 -0.25
N VAL A 439 -41.48 -2.40 0.34
CA VAL A 439 -41.31 -1.78 1.66
C VAL A 439 -42.60 -1.99 2.45
N GLY A 440 -42.51 -2.68 3.59
CA GLY A 440 -43.69 -3.12 4.35
C GLY A 440 -44.64 -3.92 3.46
N ASP A 441 -45.90 -3.52 3.40
CA ASP A 441 -46.94 -4.14 2.56
C ASP A 441 -47.00 -3.57 1.13
N THR A 442 -46.25 -2.52 0.83
CA THR A 442 -46.29 -1.85 -0.47
C THR A 442 -45.24 -2.43 -1.41
N THR A 443 -45.67 -2.80 -2.62
CA THR A 443 -44.79 -3.34 -3.66
C THR A 443 -44.90 -2.53 -4.93
N TRP A 444 -43.75 -2.06 -5.44
CA TRP A 444 -43.64 -1.38 -6.72
C TRP A 444 -42.98 -2.28 -7.76
N ARG A 445 -43.42 -2.14 -9.02
CA ARG A 445 -42.77 -2.75 -10.18
C ARG A 445 -41.57 -1.91 -10.61
N VAL A 446 -40.42 -2.55 -10.81
CA VAL A 446 -39.23 -1.87 -11.31
C VAL A 446 -39.39 -1.68 -12.82
N LYS A 447 -39.56 -0.44 -13.26
CA LYS A 447 -39.76 -0.11 -14.68
C LYS A 447 -38.48 -0.32 -15.48
N SER A 448 -37.36 0.22 -14.98
CA SER A 448 -36.02 -0.08 -15.49
C SER A 448 -34.96 0.22 -14.44
N LEU A 449 -33.76 -0.31 -14.68
CA LEU A 449 -32.56 0.10 -13.96
C LEU A 449 -32.03 1.38 -14.59
N LEU A 450 -31.57 2.30 -13.75
CA LEU A 450 -30.90 3.52 -14.18
C LEU A 450 -29.40 3.25 -14.30
N ASP A 451 -28.73 3.95 -15.22
CA ASP A 451 -27.27 3.83 -15.41
C ASP A 451 -26.48 4.83 -14.56
N ARG A 452 -27.16 5.90 -14.09
CA ARG A 452 -26.60 6.97 -13.26
C ARG A 452 -27.62 7.46 -12.24
N CYS A 453 -27.15 7.88 -11.09
CA CYS A 453 -27.89 8.72 -10.16
C CYS A 453 -27.00 9.93 -9.86
N ALA A 454 -27.60 11.10 -9.66
CA ALA A 454 -26.90 12.17 -8.97
C ALA A 454 -26.68 11.66 -7.54
N VAL A 455 -25.51 11.06 -7.32
CA VAL A 455 -25.13 10.52 -6.02
C VAL A 455 -24.83 11.73 -5.16
N ASN A 456 -25.66 11.97 -4.16
CA ASN A 456 -25.35 12.97 -3.16
C ASN A 456 -24.00 12.66 -2.52
N GLY A 457 -23.25 13.71 -2.19
CA GLY A 457 -21.96 13.60 -1.53
C GLY A 457 -21.96 12.60 -0.38
N ALA A 458 -22.96 12.67 0.51
CA ALA A 458 -23.20 11.73 1.60
C ALA A 458 -23.09 10.24 1.21
N SER A 459 -23.60 9.85 0.04
CA SER A 459 -23.61 8.46 -0.44
C SER A 459 -22.34 8.03 -1.16
N ALA A 460 -21.51 8.97 -1.62
CA ALA A 460 -20.22 8.66 -2.20
C ALA A 460 -19.18 8.20 -1.16
N ALA A 461 -19.26 8.65 0.11
CA ALA A 461 -18.41 8.11 1.18
C ALA A 461 -18.97 6.84 1.81
N ASP A 462 -20.20 6.44 1.52
CA ASP A 462 -20.73 5.18 2.06
C ASP A 462 -19.94 4.00 1.51
N VAL A 463 -19.29 3.28 2.41
CA VAL A 463 -18.59 2.02 2.12
C VAL A 463 -19.54 0.83 1.94
N THR A 464 -20.81 1.01 2.33
CA THR A 464 -21.90 0.04 2.14
C THR A 464 -22.56 0.20 0.76
N PRO A 465 -23.16 -0.87 0.21
CA PRO A 465 -23.99 -0.76 -1.00
C PRO A 465 -25.17 0.19 -0.79
N SER A 466 -25.53 0.94 -1.84
CA SER A 466 -26.66 1.87 -1.80
C SER A 466 -27.63 1.62 -2.95
N LEU A 467 -28.91 1.59 -2.66
CA LEU A 467 -30.01 1.49 -3.61
C LEU A 467 -30.77 2.81 -3.63
N TYR A 468 -30.80 3.47 -4.78
CA TYR A 468 -31.66 4.62 -5.00
C TYR A 468 -32.93 4.18 -5.70
N VAL A 469 -34.06 4.60 -5.17
CA VAL A 469 -35.38 4.31 -5.73
C VAL A 469 -36.05 5.63 -6.05
N VAL A 470 -36.32 5.85 -7.33
CA VAL A 470 -37.04 7.02 -7.81
C VAL A 470 -38.53 6.71 -7.78
N VAL A 471 -39.26 7.47 -6.97
CA VAL A 471 -40.68 7.27 -6.69
C VAL A 471 -41.54 8.38 -7.30
N PRO A 472 -42.78 8.09 -7.71
CA PRO A 472 -43.67 9.11 -8.27
C PRO A 472 -44.14 10.13 -7.21
N ASP A 473 -44.37 9.68 -5.98
CA ASP A 473 -44.77 10.53 -4.84
C ASP A 473 -43.83 10.29 -3.64
N PHE A 474 -43.10 11.34 -3.27
CA PHE A 474 -42.13 11.29 -2.18
C PHE A 474 -42.79 11.15 -0.81
N GLU A 475 -43.90 11.85 -0.56
CA GLU A 475 -44.50 11.87 0.78
C GLU A 475 -45.07 10.50 1.15
N SER A 476 -45.84 9.89 0.25
CA SER A 476 -46.37 8.54 0.47
C SER A 476 -45.25 7.52 0.66
N ALA A 477 -44.17 7.63 -0.12
CA ALA A 477 -43.04 6.71 -0.03
C ALA A 477 -42.22 6.90 1.26
N ALA A 478 -42.00 8.15 1.69
CA ALA A 478 -41.31 8.47 2.94
C ALA A 478 -42.12 8.04 4.17
N ARG A 479 -43.45 8.18 4.16
CA ARG A 479 -44.33 7.65 5.22
C ARG A 479 -44.17 6.15 5.39
N LEU A 480 -44.09 5.39 4.30
CA LEU A 480 -43.87 3.93 4.37
C LEU A 480 -42.55 3.57 5.06
N LEU A 481 -41.48 4.35 4.84
CA LEU A 481 -40.22 4.13 5.56
C LEU A 481 -40.35 4.49 7.04
N LEU A 482 -41.03 5.58 7.39
CA LEU A 482 -41.25 6.00 8.77
C LEU A 482 -42.09 4.96 9.53
N ASP A 483 -43.16 4.45 8.91
CA ASP A 483 -43.99 3.38 9.47
C ASP A 483 -43.19 2.10 9.70
N LEU A 484 -42.28 1.76 8.78
CA LEU A 484 -41.37 0.63 8.94
C LEU A 484 -40.40 0.88 10.12
N SER A 485 -39.83 2.07 10.23
CA SER A 485 -38.90 2.45 11.31
C SER A 485 -39.58 2.47 12.68
N ALA A 486 -40.82 2.96 12.78
CA ALA A 486 -41.59 2.97 14.03
C ALA A 486 -41.85 1.55 14.58
N ASN A 487 -41.90 0.55 13.70
CA ASN A 487 -42.17 -0.84 14.05
C ASN A 487 -40.93 -1.75 14.03
N SER A 488 -39.72 -1.19 13.89
CA SER A 488 -38.47 -1.97 13.80
C SER A 488 -37.28 -1.25 14.45
N ASP A 489 -36.08 -1.85 14.36
CA ASP A 489 -34.80 -1.27 14.76
C ASP A 489 -34.18 -0.36 13.68
N LEU A 490 -34.92 -0.07 12.60
CA LEU A 490 -34.47 0.81 11.53
C LEU A 490 -34.62 2.28 11.93
N SER A 491 -33.68 3.13 11.49
CA SER A 491 -33.76 4.58 11.64
C SER A 491 -33.84 5.23 10.27
N VAL A 492 -34.95 5.91 10.01
CA VAL A 492 -35.12 6.76 8.82
C VAL A 492 -34.46 8.10 9.04
N GLN A 493 -33.86 8.61 7.97
CA GLN A 493 -33.24 9.91 7.89
C GLN A 493 -33.95 10.70 6.81
N LEU A 494 -34.69 11.71 7.23
CA LEU A 494 -35.33 12.69 6.37
C LEU A 494 -34.39 13.89 6.19
N ARG A 495 -33.97 14.14 4.94
CA ARG A 495 -33.03 15.22 4.62
C ARG A 495 -33.51 16.09 3.46
N TRP A 496 -33.27 17.38 3.60
CA TRP A 496 -33.28 18.33 2.48
C TRP A 496 -31.84 18.66 2.12
N TYR A 497 -31.57 18.70 0.83
CA TYR A 497 -30.25 18.97 0.29
C TYR A 497 -30.32 20.17 -0.64
N TYR A 498 -29.45 21.15 -0.38
CA TYR A 498 -29.29 22.34 -1.21
C TYR A 498 -27.81 22.56 -1.50
N GLN A 499 -27.39 22.38 -2.75
CA GLN A 499 -25.98 22.42 -3.15
C GLN A 499 -25.80 23.34 -4.34
N PHE A 500 -24.70 24.09 -4.38
CA PHE A 500 -24.42 25.04 -5.46
C PHE A 500 -22.93 25.29 -5.64
N ASP A 501 -22.56 25.75 -6.82
CA ASP A 501 -21.21 26.22 -7.13
C ASP A 501 -21.11 27.71 -6.79
N SER A 502 -20.00 28.10 -6.16
CA SER A 502 -19.75 29.46 -5.69
C SER A 502 -18.61 30.09 -6.51
N ASP A 503 -18.78 31.34 -6.93
CA ASP A 503 -17.73 32.11 -7.61
C ASP A 503 -16.71 32.74 -6.65
N LEU A 504 -16.90 32.58 -5.33
CA LEU A 504 -15.95 33.03 -4.33
C LEU A 504 -14.68 32.15 -4.34
N PRO A 505 -13.50 32.74 -4.08
CA PRO A 505 -12.28 31.95 -3.91
C PRO A 505 -12.35 31.07 -2.65
N ASP A 506 -11.61 29.95 -2.65
CA ASP A 506 -11.60 28.94 -1.57
C ASP A 506 -11.47 29.53 -0.15
N ASP A 507 -10.68 30.58 0.03
CA ASP A 507 -10.44 31.24 1.33
C ASP A 507 -11.62 32.09 1.81
N ALA A 508 -12.43 32.61 0.88
CA ALA A 508 -13.68 33.30 1.19
C ALA A 508 -14.85 32.33 1.37
N GLN A 509 -14.77 31.13 0.77
CA GLN A 509 -15.72 30.05 1.04
C GLN A 509 -15.52 29.47 2.45
N HIS A 510 -14.26 29.26 2.87
CA HIS A 510 -13.93 28.66 4.16
C HIS A 510 -12.55 29.06 4.71
N SER A 511 -12.42 29.21 6.05
CA SER A 511 -11.16 29.61 6.72
C SER A 511 -10.58 28.62 7.75
N GLY A 512 -10.97 27.35 7.74
CA GLY A 512 -10.37 26.25 8.52
C GLY A 512 -10.95 26.04 9.92
N SER A 513 -11.27 27.12 10.65
CA SER A 513 -12.02 27.06 11.91
C SER A 513 -13.13 28.09 11.90
N ALA A 514 -14.29 27.77 12.50
CA ALA A 514 -15.39 28.70 12.67
C ALA A 514 -14.85 30.01 13.28
N SER A 515 -14.88 31.08 12.51
CA SER A 515 -14.24 32.32 12.89
C SER A 515 -15.20 33.46 12.62
N TYR A 516 -15.72 34.03 13.71
CA TYR A 516 -16.52 35.23 13.66
C TYR A 516 -15.60 36.44 13.81
N GLU A 517 -15.90 37.53 13.10
CA GLU A 517 -15.28 38.81 13.35
C GLU A 517 -15.67 39.35 14.73
N GLU A 518 -14.93 40.37 15.19
CA GLU A 518 -15.27 41.11 16.41
C GLU A 518 -16.66 41.73 16.23
N GLY A 519 -17.66 41.15 16.91
CA GLY A 519 -19.07 41.53 16.75
C GLY A 519 -20.01 40.42 16.26
N GLY A 520 -19.50 39.21 16.00
CA GLY A 520 -20.35 38.05 15.63
C GLY A 520 -20.66 37.95 14.12
N THR A 521 -19.95 38.72 13.28
CA THR A 521 -20.13 38.70 11.83
C THR A 521 -19.42 37.48 11.24
N PRO A 522 -20.07 36.70 10.35
CA PRO A 522 -19.41 35.59 9.67
C PRO A 522 -18.23 36.07 8.81
N ARG A 523 -17.11 35.33 8.81
CA ARG A 523 -15.92 35.66 8.01
C ARG A 523 -15.90 35.05 6.62
N ASN A 524 -16.63 33.96 6.43
CA ASN A 524 -16.64 33.17 5.21
C ASN A 524 -18.06 32.67 4.93
N LEU A 525 -18.28 32.16 3.72
CA LEU A 525 -19.60 31.69 3.28
C LEU A 525 -20.15 30.57 4.17
N THR A 526 -19.31 29.59 4.55
CA THR A 526 -19.76 28.49 5.42
C THR A 526 -20.25 28.97 6.77
N ASP A 527 -19.56 29.91 7.42
CA ASP A 527 -19.96 30.49 8.71
C ASP A 527 -21.27 31.29 8.57
N ALA A 528 -21.49 31.96 7.43
CA ALA A 528 -22.71 32.72 7.18
C ALA A 528 -23.93 31.80 7.02
N LEU A 529 -23.76 30.69 6.30
CA LEU A 529 -24.79 29.67 6.13
C LEU A 529 -25.12 28.98 7.46
N GLU A 530 -24.10 28.60 8.23
CA GLU A 530 -24.26 28.02 9.57
C GLU A 530 -25.07 28.95 10.49
N LEU A 531 -24.74 30.26 10.51
CA LEU A 531 -25.47 31.25 11.29
C LEU A 531 -26.92 31.44 10.82
N ALA A 532 -27.15 31.48 9.51
CA ALA A 532 -28.48 31.64 8.94
C ALA A 532 -29.39 30.45 9.30
N LEU A 533 -28.87 29.22 9.17
CA LEU A 533 -29.61 28.01 9.53
C LEU A 533 -29.85 27.89 11.03
N TYR A 534 -28.88 28.30 11.86
CA TYR A 534 -29.06 28.43 13.30
C TYR A 534 -30.21 29.37 13.65
N ASN A 535 -30.30 30.53 12.99
CA ASN A 535 -31.37 31.49 13.24
C ASN A 535 -32.74 30.93 12.85
N VAL A 536 -32.85 30.29 11.67
CA VAL A 536 -34.09 29.62 11.26
C VAL A 536 -34.49 28.56 12.29
N TYR A 537 -33.56 27.72 12.74
CA TYR A 537 -33.81 26.72 13.77
C TYR A 537 -34.28 27.36 15.09
N ALA A 538 -33.61 28.40 15.56
CA ALA A 538 -33.94 29.07 16.82
C ALA A 538 -35.31 29.77 16.80
N GLU A 539 -35.72 30.29 15.65
CA GLU A 539 -36.99 31.02 15.50
C GLU A 539 -38.18 30.10 15.21
N THR A 540 -37.98 29.09 14.37
CA THR A 540 -39.08 28.26 13.84
C THR A 540 -39.12 26.85 14.44
N GLY A 541 -38.00 26.34 14.93
CA GLY A 541 -37.85 24.94 15.33
C GLY A 541 -38.00 23.94 14.17
N LEU A 542 -37.91 24.40 12.91
CA LEU A 542 -38.26 23.63 11.72
C LEU A 542 -37.40 22.37 11.53
N THR A 543 -36.08 22.51 11.68
CA THR A 543 -35.11 21.42 11.50
C THR A 543 -34.71 20.83 12.84
N THR A 544 -34.18 19.60 12.87
CA THR A 544 -33.59 18.99 14.08
C THR A 544 -32.07 19.19 14.14
N GLY A 545 -31.51 19.76 13.08
CA GLY A 545 -30.08 19.99 12.88
C GLY A 545 -29.81 20.39 11.43
N TRP A 546 -28.58 20.78 11.14
CA TRP A 546 -28.08 21.09 9.80
C TRP A 546 -26.58 20.81 9.71
N GLU A 547 -26.07 20.76 8.50
CA GLU A 547 -24.66 20.60 8.19
C GLU A 547 -24.34 21.45 6.96
N VAL A 548 -23.29 22.26 7.04
CA VAL A 548 -22.75 23.00 5.89
C VAL A 548 -21.39 22.42 5.55
N GLU A 549 -21.29 21.80 4.38
CA GLU A 549 -20.04 21.31 3.81
C GLU A 549 -19.53 22.27 2.74
N SER A 550 -18.21 22.43 2.67
CA SER A 550 -17.54 23.10 1.56
C SER A 550 -16.47 22.17 0.97
N LEU A 551 -16.40 22.13 -0.35
CA LEU A 551 -15.38 21.40 -1.08
C LEU A 551 -13.98 21.94 -0.73
N ALA A 552 -13.83 23.26 -0.66
CA ALA A 552 -12.59 23.92 -0.28
C ALA A 552 -12.15 23.54 1.16
N ALA A 553 -13.10 23.48 2.10
CA ALA A 553 -12.84 23.05 3.47
C ALA A 553 -12.35 21.60 3.54
N ASN A 554 -13.04 20.71 2.83
CA ASN A 554 -12.75 19.28 2.88
C ASN A 554 -11.51 18.90 2.06
N ARG A 555 -11.10 19.73 1.09
CA ARG A 555 -9.87 19.54 0.30
C ARG A 555 -8.64 19.34 1.18
N SER A 556 -8.53 20.07 2.30
CA SER A 556 -7.40 19.91 3.23
C SER A 556 -7.42 18.59 4.00
N ASP A 557 -8.59 18.05 4.33
CA ASP A 557 -8.71 16.75 4.98
C ASP A 557 -8.29 15.60 4.04
N PHE A 558 -8.54 15.75 2.74
CA PHE A 558 -8.09 14.81 1.72
C PHE A 558 -6.56 14.83 1.52
N TYR A 559 -5.86 15.92 1.87
CA TYR A 559 -4.40 15.95 1.82
C TYR A 559 -3.73 14.94 2.76
N GLY A 560 -4.42 14.44 3.78
CA GLY A 560 -3.93 13.30 4.58
C GLY A 560 -3.55 12.07 3.72
N ALA A 561 -4.20 11.89 2.57
CA ALA A 561 -3.86 10.86 1.58
C ALA A 561 -2.45 11.03 1.01
N TYR A 562 -1.95 12.26 0.88
CA TYR A 562 -0.58 12.54 0.43
C TYR A 562 0.48 12.07 1.42
N GLY A 563 0.13 11.96 2.72
CA GLY A 563 0.98 11.32 3.71
C GLY A 563 1.26 9.84 3.38
N VAL A 564 0.27 9.12 2.84
CA VAL A 564 0.45 7.72 2.39
C VAL A 564 1.33 7.67 1.13
N PHE A 565 1.22 8.65 0.23
CA PHE A 565 2.09 8.75 -0.94
C PHE A 565 3.55 8.96 -0.56
N PHE A 566 3.82 9.94 0.31
CA PHE A 566 5.14 10.16 0.87
C PHE A 566 5.70 8.88 1.52
N LEU A 567 4.88 8.20 2.32
CA LEU A 567 5.26 6.94 2.94
C LEU A 567 5.61 5.87 1.90
N GLY A 568 4.77 5.73 0.87
CA GLY A 568 4.98 4.79 -0.23
C GLY A 568 6.31 5.00 -0.96
N ILE A 569 6.71 6.26 -1.18
CA ILE A 569 8.05 6.58 -1.74
C ILE A 569 9.15 6.12 -0.79
N MET A 570 9.07 6.46 0.50
CA MET A 570 10.11 6.12 1.48
C MET A 570 10.32 4.61 1.61
N LEU A 571 9.23 3.83 1.72
CA LEU A 571 9.32 2.36 1.77
C LEU A 571 9.85 1.79 0.46
N SER A 572 9.46 2.36 -0.68
CA SER A 572 9.90 1.89 -1.99
C SER A 572 11.40 2.10 -2.21
N VAL A 573 11.97 3.20 -1.71
CA VAL A 573 13.42 3.42 -1.69
C VAL A 573 14.11 2.33 -0.87
N VAL A 574 13.61 2.04 0.34
CA VAL A 574 14.18 1.00 1.23
C VAL A 574 14.15 -0.38 0.59
N PHE A 575 12.99 -0.80 0.06
CA PHE A 575 12.86 -2.11 -0.57
C PHE A 575 13.64 -2.20 -1.89
N SER A 576 13.80 -1.11 -2.62
CA SER A 576 14.65 -1.05 -3.81
C SER A 576 16.13 -1.23 -3.44
N LEU A 577 16.62 -0.52 -2.41
CA LEU A 577 17.99 -0.71 -1.89
C LEU A 577 18.22 -2.15 -1.43
N ALA A 578 17.24 -2.74 -0.74
CA ALA A 578 17.28 -4.14 -0.32
C ALA A 578 17.36 -5.09 -1.53
N ALA A 579 16.51 -4.90 -2.54
CA ALA A 579 16.52 -5.72 -3.75
C ALA A 579 17.86 -5.62 -4.50
N VAL A 580 18.38 -4.40 -4.72
CA VAL A 580 19.68 -4.16 -5.38
C VAL A 580 20.81 -4.83 -4.63
N SER A 581 20.81 -4.75 -3.30
CA SER A 581 21.83 -5.39 -2.48
C SER A 581 21.77 -6.91 -2.55
N ILE A 582 20.59 -7.52 -2.50
CA ILE A 582 20.45 -8.99 -2.65
C ILE A 582 20.96 -9.43 -4.03
N ILE A 583 20.61 -8.69 -5.09
CA ILE A 583 21.12 -8.96 -6.44
C ILE A 583 22.64 -8.92 -6.44
N TYR A 584 23.22 -7.85 -5.92
CA TYR A 584 24.67 -7.67 -5.87
C TYR A 584 25.34 -8.83 -5.12
N TYR A 585 24.84 -9.15 -3.92
CA TYR A 585 25.36 -10.24 -3.10
C TYR A 585 25.34 -11.56 -3.84
N LYS A 586 24.18 -11.87 -4.41
CA LYS A 586 23.98 -13.10 -5.15
C LYS A 586 24.97 -13.21 -6.30
N GLN A 587 25.11 -12.15 -7.09
CA GLN A 587 26.01 -12.18 -8.24
C GLN A 587 27.48 -12.27 -7.82
N VAL A 588 27.90 -11.54 -6.80
CA VAL A 588 29.28 -11.66 -6.32
C VAL A 588 29.54 -13.08 -5.80
N CYS A 589 28.66 -13.64 -4.97
CA CYS A 589 28.82 -15.00 -4.45
C CYS A 589 28.84 -16.05 -5.58
N GLU A 590 27.89 -16.00 -6.51
CA GLU A 590 27.86 -16.91 -7.66
C GLU A 590 29.11 -16.78 -8.54
N GLY A 591 29.64 -15.56 -8.72
CA GLY A 591 30.86 -15.33 -9.51
C GLY A 591 32.08 -16.05 -8.95
N TYR A 592 32.29 -16.02 -7.63
CA TYR A 592 33.40 -16.74 -6.99
C TYR A 592 33.20 -18.26 -7.00
N GLU A 593 31.96 -18.74 -6.87
CA GLU A 593 31.65 -20.17 -6.92
C GLU A 593 31.79 -20.76 -8.33
N ASP A 594 31.42 -19.99 -9.36
CA ASP A 594 31.48 -20.43 -10.76
C ASP A 594 32.89 -20.29 -11.36
N GLN A 595 33.78 -19.51 -10.75
CA GLN A 595 35.15 -19.26 -11.22
C GLN A 595 35.92 -20.56 -11.51
N SER A 596 35.95 -21.50 -10.55
CA SER A 596 36.65 -22.78 -10.71
C SER A 596 36.00 -23.67 -11.77
N ARG A 597 34.67 -23.65 -11.87
CA ARG A 597 33.91 -24.45 -12.84
C ARG A 597 34.16 -23.98 -14.28
N PHE A 598 34.17 -22.67 -14.51
CA PHE A 598 34.47 -22.11 -15.83
C PHE A 598 35.95 -22.29 -16.21
N ALA A 599 36.88 -22.25 -15.25
CA ALA A 599 38.28 -22.59 -15.49
C ALA A 599 38.45 -24.05 -15.98
N ILE A 600 37.74 -25.00 -15.36
CA ILE A 600 37.72 -26.41 -15.83
C ILE A 600 37.14 -26.50 -17.24
N MET A 601 36.02 -25.82 -17.51
CA MET A 601 35.40 -25.84 -18.84
C MET A 601 36.28 -25.23 -19.94
N GLN A 602 37.12 -24.24 -19.62
CA GLN A 602 38.17 -23.75 -20.53
C GLN A 602 39.18 -24.83 -20.86
N LYS A 603 39.66 -25.56 -19.84
CA LYS A 603 40.61 -26.69 -20.02
C LYS A 603 40.02 -27.83 -20.85
N VAL A 604 38.69 -27.96 -20.90
CA VAL A 604 37.95 -28.94 -21.72
C VAL A 604 37.64 -28.43 -23.14
N GLY A 605 37.91 -27.14 -23.44
CA GLY A 605 37.81 -26.58 -24.79
C GLY A 605 36.78 -25.47 -25.00
N MET A 606 36.11 -24.96 -23.95
CA MET A 606 35.22 -23.78 -24.11
C MET A 606 36.02 -22.51 -24.38
N THR A 607 35.64 -21.77 -25.41
CA THR A 607 36.26 -20.46 -25.71
C THR A 607 35.77 -19.37 -24.75
N LYS A 608 36.50 -18.24 -24.65
CA LYS A 608 36.04 -17.05 -23.89
C LYS A 608 34.67 -16.53 -24.37
N GLN A 609 34.37 -16.67 -25.66
CA GLN A 609 33.07 -16.30 -26.23
C GLN A 609 31.96 -17.23 -25.74
N ASP A 610 32.20 -18.55 -25.70
CA ASP A 610 31.25 -19.54 -25.20
C ASP A 610 30.93 -19.31 -23.72
N ILE A 611 31.94 -18.95 -22.93
CA ILE A 611 31.79 -18.60 -21.52
C ILE A 611 30.93 -17.36 -21.36
N ARG A 612 31.24 -16.28 -22.08
CA ARG A 612 30.46 -15.03 -22.01
C ARG A 612 28.99 -15.26 -22.43
N ARG A 613 28.76 -16.04 -23.49
CA ARG A 613 27.41 -16.39 -23.96
C ARG A 613 26.64 -17.24 -22.94
N SER A 614 27.30 -18.22 -22.33
CA SER A 614 26.75 -19.08 -21.29
C SER A 614 26.40 -18.29 -20.02
N ILE A 615 27.32 -17.42 -19.57
CA ILE A 615 27.13 -16.52 -18.43
C ILE A 615 25.93 -15.60 -18.66
N ASN A 616 25.87 -14.92 -19.81
CA ASN A 616 24.78 -13.99 -20.12
C ASN A 616 23.42 -14.69 -20.17
N SER A 617 23.32 -15.87 -20.81
CA SER A 617 22.05 -16.60 -20.88
C SER A 617 21.54 -17.02 -19.49
N GLN A 618 22.45 -17.46 -18.61
CA GLN A 618 22.09 -17.87 -17.25
C GLN A 618 21.73 -16.68 -16.38
N LEU A 619 22.55 -15.62 -16.38
CA LEU A 619 22.29 -14.41 -15.60
C LEU A 619 20.98 -13.75 -16.01
N LEU A 620 20.70 -13.65 -17.32
CA LEU A 620 19.46 -13.06 -17.83
C LEU A 620 18.24 -13.83 -17.33
N THR A 621 18.23 -15.16 -17.46
CA THR A 621 17.08 -15.97 -17.01
C THR A 621 16.85 -15.84 -15.50
N VAL A 622 17.92 -15.90 -14.71
CA VAL A 622 17.86 -15.81 -13.25
C VAL A 622 17.43 -14.43 -12.78
N PHE A 623 17.74 -13.38 -13.54
CA PHE A 623 17.45 -12.00 -13.18
C PHE A 623 16.02 -11.58 -13.55
N PHE A 624 15.59 -11.88 -14.77
CA PHE A 624 14.26 -11.48 -15.25
C PHE A 624 13.13 -12.34 -14.68
N LEU A 625 13.41 -13.56 -14.20
CA LEU A 625 12.38 -14.43 -13.65
C LEU A 625 11.65 -13.84 -12.42
N PRO A 626 12.34 -13.31 -11.37
CA PRO A 626 11.70 -12.57 -10.29
C PRO A 626 10.87 -11.36 -10.75
N MET A 627 11.38 -10.57 -11.70
CA MET A 627 10.70 -9.37 -12.19
C MET A 627 9.45 -9.70 -13.02
N ALA A 628 9.52 -10.76 -13.82
CA ALA A 628 8.37 -11.25 -14.57
C ALA A 628 7.29 -11.79 -13.61
N LEU A 629 7.69 -12.59 -12.61
CA LEU A 629 6.75 -13.13 -11.63
C LEU A 629 6.16 -12.03 -10.73
N SER A 630 6.90 -10.97 -10.40
CA SER A 630 6.33 -9.81 -9.70
C SER A 630 5.29 -9.06 -10.55
N GLY A 631 5.47 -9.02 -11.87
CA GLY A 631 4.45 -8.54 -12.81
C GLY A 631 3.19 -9.41 -12.76
N VAL A 632 3.34 -10.73 -12.76
CA VAL A 632 2.22 -11.66 -12.60
C VAL A 632 1.51 -11.46 -11.25
N HIS A 633 2.26 -11.36 -10.15
CA HIS A 633 1.69 -11.05 -8.83
C HIS A 633 0.89 -9.74 -8.87
N LEU A 634 1.42 -8.70 -9.50
CA LEU A 634 0.76 -7.40 -9.64
C LEU A 634 -0.53 -7.49 -10.46
N CYS A 635 -0.54 -8.25 -11.57
CA CYS A 635 -1.75 -8.46 -12.36
C CYS A 635 -2.88 -9.12 -11.55
N PHE A 636 -2.55 -10.14 -10.74
CA PHE A 636 -3.55 -10.80 -9.89
C PHE A 636 -3.92 -9.97 -8.64
N ALA A 637 -3.01 -9.14 -8.14
CA ALA A 637 -3.29 -8.22 -7.04
C ALA A 637 -4.09 -7.00 -7.50
N PHE A 638 -4.10 -6.66 -8.79
CA PHE A 638 -4.73 -5.45 -9.33
C PHE A 638 -6.22 -5.30 -8.94
N PRO A 639 -7.10 -6.32 -9.10
CA PRO A 639 -8.50 -6.20 -8.69
C PRO A 639 -8.63 -5.91 -7.19
N PHE A 640 -7.76 -6.52 -6.39
CA PHE A 640 -7.72 -6.33 -4.95
C PHE A 640 -7.30 -4.91 -4.56
N ILE A 641 -6.26 -4.39 -5.21
CA ILE A 641 -5.79 -3.00 -5.02
C ILE A 641 -6.89 -2.02 -5.41
N HIS A 642 -7.54 -2.24 -6.55
CA HIS A 642 -8.66 -1.41 -6.98
C HIS A 642 -9.78 -1.39 -5.94
N LYS A 643 -10.14 -2.54 -5.35
CA LYS A 643 -11.14 -2.62 -4.28
C LYS A 643 -10.74 -1.87 -3.02
N LEU A 644 -9.46 -1.92 -2.63
CA LEU A 644 -8.95 -1.12 -1.51
C LEU A 644 -8.99 0.38 -1.81
N LEU A 645 -8.68 0.80 -3.05
CA LEU A 645 -8.73 2.20 -3.45
C LEU A 645 -10.16 2.75 -3.54
N LEU A 646 -11.15 1.92 -3.87
CA LEU A 646 -12.57 2.31 -3.81
C LEU A 646 -13.01 2.72 -2.40
N LEU A 647 -12.38 2.21 -1.34
CA LEU A 647 -12.64 2.65 0.04
C LEU A 647 -12.21 4.10 0.28
N PHE A 648 -11.29 4.62 -0.55
CA PHE A 648 -10.85 6.02 -0.56
C PHE A 648 -11.55 6.84 -1.65
N ASN A 649 -12.69 6.34 -2.16
CA ASN A 649 -13.46 6.95 -3.26
C ASN A 649 -12.69 7.11 -4.58
N LEU A 650 -11.62 6.31 -4.77
CA LEU A 650 -10.84 6.30 -6.00
C LEU A 650 -11.36 5.23 -6.94
N SER A 651 -12.31 5.61 -7.79
CA SER A 651 -12.97 4.73 -8.76
C SER A 651 -12.36 4.75 -10.15
N ASN A 652 -11.42 5.67 -10.43
CA ASN A 652 -10.81 5.83 -11.75
C ASN A 652 -9.84 4.67 -12.08
N THR A 653 -10.38 3.60 -12.66
CA THR A 653 -9.59 2.42 -13.03
C THR A 653 -8.54 2.72 -14.10
N SER A 654 -8.81 3.64 -15.03
CA SER A 654 -7.83 4.04 -16.06
C SER A 654 -6.59 4.69 -15.46
N LEU A 655 -6.77 5.56 -14.45
CA LEU A 655 -5.68 6.17 -13.71
C LEU A 655 -4.83 5.10 -13.02
N LEU A 656 -5.48 4.15 -12.34
CA LEU A 656 -4.80 3.04 -11.67
C LEU A 656 -3.99 2.15 -12.63
N ILE A 657 -4.54 1.84 -13.81
CA ILE A 657 -3.80 1.10 -14.85
C ILE A 657 -2.58 1.91 -15.31
N GLY A 658 -2.78 3.20 -15.59
CA GLY A 658 -1.73 4.11 -16.04
C GLY A 658 -0.58 4.21 -15.05
N THR A 659 -0.86 4.49 -13.78
CA THR A 659 0.16 4.58 -12.73
C THR A 659 0.85 3.23 -12.50
N THR A 660 0.12 2.13 -12.55
CA THR A 660 0.68 0.76 -12.43
C THR A 660 1.69 0.48 -13.54
N VAL A 661 1.36 0.77 -14.79
CA VAL A 661 2.26 0.57 -15.95
C VAL A 661 3.50 1.47 -15.83
N VAL A 662 3.33 2.75 -15.51
CA VAL A 662 4.45 3.69 -15.36
C VAL A 662 5.38 3.25 -14.22
N CYS A 663 4.84 2.90 -13.06
CA CYS A 663 5.63 2.40 -11.94
C CYS A 663 6.35 1.08 -12.28
N TYR A 664 5.70 0.18 -13.02
CA TYR A 664 6.32 -1.07 -13.47
C TYR A 664 7.52 -0.81 -14.40
N VAL A 665 7.36 0.08 -15.38
CA VAL A 665 8.44 0.46 -16.30
C VAL A 665 9.58 1.14 -15.54
N ALA A 666 9.28 2.10 -14.67
CA ALA A 666 10.29 2.80 -13.88
C ALA A 666 11.09 1.84 -12.99
N PHE A 667 10.41 0.92 -12.29
CA PHE A 667 11.09 -0.09 -11.47
C PHE A 667 11.86 -1.10 -12.32
N ALA A 668 11.33 -1.52 -13.47
CA ALA A 668 12.03 -2.41 -14.41
C ALA A 668 13.33 -1.80 -14.94
N LEU A 669 13.35 -0.48 -15.19
CA LEU A 669 14.56 0.26 -15.57
C LEU A 669 15.59 0.27 -14.45
N LEU A 670 15.18 0.60 -13.22
CA LEU A 670 16.05 0.56 -12.04
C LEU A 670 16.62 -0.85 -11.80
N TYR A 671 15.77 -1.87 -11.92
CA TYR A 671 16.14 -3.27 -11.80
C TYR A 671 17.16 -3.67 -12.88
N THR A 672 16.93 -3.29 -14.14
CA THR A 672 17.86 -3.56 -15.26
C THR A 672 19.20 -2.83 -15.09
N LEU A 673 19.18 -1.61 -14.56
CA LEU A 673 20.41 -0.87 -14.22
C LEU A 673 21.21 -1.61 -13.14
N ALA A 674 20.54 -2.06 -12.08
CA ALA A 674 21.16 -2.85 -11.02
C ALA A 674 21.79 -4.14 -11.57
N TYR A 675 21.12 -4.82 -12.50
CA TYR A 675 21.69 -5.97 -13.22
C TYR A 675 22.96 -5.61 -13.98
N LYS A 676 22.95 -4.54 -14.77
CA LYS A 676 24.12 -4.15 -15.57
C LYS A 676 25.33 -3.83 -14.69
N LEU A 677 25.10 -3.13 -13.58
CA LEU A 677 26.16 -2.80 -12.61
C LEU A 677 26.74 -4.05 -11.96
N THR A 678 25.88 -4.99 -11.59
CA THR A 678 26.28 -6.21 -10.88
C THR A 678 26.90 -7.26 -11.81
N SER A 679 26.40 -7.39 -13.05
CA SER A 679 26.86 -8.41 -14.00
C SER A 679 28.32 -8.19 -14.41
N ASN A 680 28.74 -6.93 -14.45
CA ASN A 680 30.12 -6.55 -14.67
C ASN A 680 31.03 -7.05 -13.53
N ALA A 681 30.57 -6.99 -12.28
CA ALA A 681 31.30 -7.52 -11.14
C ALA A 681 31.42 -9.04 -11.21
N TYR A 682 30.33 -9.75 -11.57
CA TYR A 682 30.36 -11.20 -11.81
C TYR A 682 31.38 -11.56 -12.89
N TYR A 683 31.30 -10.91 -14.06
CA TYR A 683 32.18 -11.21 -15.18
C TYR A 683 33.65 -11.01 -14.83
N HIS A 684 34.00 -9.91 -14.16
CA HIS A 684 35.38 -9.65 -13.73
C HIS A 684 35.91 -10.72 -12.76
N ILE A 685 35.06 -11.28 -11.88
CA ILE A 685 35.46 -12.34 -10.95
C ILE A 685 35.76 -13.64 -11.71
N VAL A 686 34.90 -14.01 -12.65
CA VAL A 686 35.08 -15.24 -13.44
C VAL A 686 36.22 -15.10 -14.45
N SER A 687 36.34 -13.96 -15.14
CA SER A 687 37.36 -13.73 -16.18
C SER A 687 38.75 -13.45 -15.63
N GLY A 688 38.86 -12.76 -14.48
CA GLY A 688 40.15 -12.43 -13.85
C GLY A 688 40.92 -13.63 -13.31
N ALA A 689 40.29 -14.80 -13.25
CA ALA A 689 40.95 -16.07 -12.99
C ALA A 689 41.82 -16.53 -14.17
N ALA A 690 41.36 -16.26 -15.39
CA ALA A 690 41.95 -16.74 -16.63
C ALA A 690 43.17 -15.91 -17.09
N GLU A 691 43.55 -14.88 -16.33
CA GLU A 691 44.76 -14.07 -16.57
C GLU A 691 45.87 -14.36 -15.54
N ARG A 692 45.63 -15.25 -14.56
CA ARG A 692 46.59 -15.59 -13.49
C ARG A 692 47.14 -17.02 -13.56
N GLU A 693 46.70 -17.81 -14.53
CA GLU A 693 47.36 -19.03 -15.03
C GLU A 693 47.89 -18.72 -16.42
#